data_AF-A0A0F9YQK6-F1
#
_entry.id   AF-A0A0F9YQK6-F1
#
_cell.length_a   1.000
_cell.length_b   1.000
_cell.length_c   1.000
_cell.angle_alpha   90.00
_cell.angle_beta   90.00
_cell.angle_gamma   90.00
#
_symmetry.space_group_name_H-M   'P 1'
#
loop_
_entity.id
_entity.type
_entity.pdbx_description
1 polymer ?
#
loop_
_entity_poly.entity_id
_entity_poly.type
_entity_poly.pdbx_seq_one_letter_code
_entity_poly.pdbx_strand_id
1 'polypeptide(L)'
;MFSLPQWLWQRSQKKKGISLDREDNERLDKFARSVRRVRVSRSLLGLAWTAGPVTAIGLYGGYYIGFGQPPSNQLLLYFISFTVLSGLMALAAKIVYDSTLGHATERAQLSVVEVIDKLGDLILSSRDLIISGFEGEVREREAAIQLLQRVDLSPGGVAMACEQLTGDADLGRLLAIIDNFRRAGLYSRIADIQQVHDQQFEQAITVLNQVSPQAAEVLRQRCQGDIANLRHGIPRTEHFISRVLAAIEQDNLLLITMQDVESMLVLCFELINGREIPMLVFDYRGRWQLAEALDRMERRRSRYRIAQASGGNRIRGLASWLVEVDVMTYDEVPEGLPAALLVERVGQALDRLALGMRKDVDVIRKGDISLRPTLRLNAEIMTSALRLYRTAHESFKRIGELHAEFLASTENWSRMMDDAHLDAEELQIGPKGRGVRIREKVVSLDEEERKEVCRILARYLREQHLEAHETKGLFERRSERDNPLTLDSARHLVIEVALALEPHVHLSFPQVQRGIGSTRATYLGDLEPGMSASEKKMLAESMAQDVVEDMSQAAEHLAMALVRHYSINLTDEAGQFLHETYGARESVLGILSQHQSADDISQSLLAGRPVVVPPAQRRWYRALVHAKRVVGSERFTPLWVERL
;
A
#
# COMPACT_ATOMS: atom_id res chain seq x y z
N MET A 1 -5.88 46.42 55.36
CA MET A 1 -6.78 46.72 54.23
C MET A 1 -5.93 47.17 53.05
N PHE A 2 -5.54 46.26 52.16
CA PHE A 2 -4.92 46.61 50.89
C PHE A 2 -5.54 45.71 49.83
N SER A 3 -6.30 46.35 48.95
CA SER A 3 -6.97 45.77 47.79
C SER A 3 -5.94 45.40 46.73
N LEU A 4 -5.94 44.14 46.30
CA LEU A 4 -5.21 43.71 45.11
C LEU A 4 -5.83 44.32 43.84
N PRO A 5 -5.02 44.74 42.85
CA PRO A 5 -5.48 45.47 41.68
C PRO A 5 -6.29 44.60 40.71
N GLN A 6 -7.38 45.20 40.18
CA GLN A 6 -8.39 44.63 39.28
C GLN A 6 -7.88 44.06 37.93
N TRP A 7 -6.59 44.17 37.61
CA TRP A 7 -6.02 43.64 36.37
C TRP A 7 -5.90 42.10 36.37
N LEU A 8 -5.79 41.44 37.52
CA LEU A 8 -5.65 39.98 37.60
C LEU A 8 -6.96 39.20 37.38
N TRP A 9 -8.11 39.87 37.28
CA TRP A 9 -9.42 39.22 37.10
C TRP A 9 -9.99 39.27 35.67
N GLN A 10 -9.26 39.83 34.70
CA GLN A 10 -9.76 40.05 33.33
C GLN A 10 -9.22 39.09 32.25
N ARG A 11 -8.68 37.92 32.60
CA ARG A 11 -8.27 36.88 31.61
C ARG A 11 -8.81 35.47 31.90
N SER A 12 -10.02 35.38 32.43
CA SER A 12 -10.81 34.15 32.42
C SER A 12 -12.19 34.41 31.82
N GLN A 13 -12.23 35.00 30.62
CA GLN A 13 -13.35 34.68 29.73
C GLN A 13 -13.16 33.22 29.33
N LYS A 14 -14.16 32.39 29.63
CA LYS A 14 -14.32 31.07 29.00
C LYS A 14 -14.33 31.29 27.48
N LYS A 15 -13.16 31.16 26.86
CA LYS A 15 -13.01 31.15 25.41
C LYS A 15 -13.65 29.86 24.90
N LYS A 16 -14.78 29.98 24.21
CA LYS A 16 -15.31 28.95 23.31
C LYS A 16 -14.68 29.23 21.94
N GLY A 17 -13.82 28.33 21.48
CA GLY A 17 -13.08 28.46 20.23
C GLY A 17 -12.13 27.28 20.05
N ILE A 18 -11.91 26.84 18.81
CA ILE A 18 -11.12 25.65 18.49
C ILE A 18 -9.64 26.04 18.43
N SER A 19 -8.79 25.63 19.38
CA SER A 19 -7.37 26.02 19.39
C SER A 19 -6.46 25.13 18.52
N LEU A 20 -5.71 25.68 17.56
CA LEU A 20 -4.63 25.00 16.82
C LEU A 20 -3.30 25.05 17.59
N ASP A 21 -2.58 23.93 17.66
CA ASP A 21 -1.27 23.81 18.33
C ASP A 21 -0.42 22.69 17.69
N ARG A 22 0.92 22.81 17.72
CA ARG A 22 1.88 21.80 17.24
C ARG A 22 2.27 20.85 18.36
N GLU A 23 2.29 19.55 18.10
CA GLU A 23 2.79 18.55 19.06
C GLU A 23 4.11 17.91 18.58
N ASP A 24 5.23 18.26 19.25
CA ASP A 24 6.58 17.74 18.96
C ASP A 24 6.76 16.30 19.48
N ASN A 25 6.23 15.30 18.74
CA ASN A 25 6.38 13.88 19.08
C ASN A 25 7.44 13.13 18.26
N GLU A 26 8.01 13.75 17.24
CA GLU A 26 8.93 13.11 16.28
C GLU A 26 10.17 12.48 16.97
N ARG A 27 10.68 13.13 18.03
CA ARG A 27 11.84 12.64 18.79
C ARG A 27 11.54 11.39 19.60
N LEU A 28 10.31 11.23 20.11
CA LEU A 28 9.93 10.07 20.92
C LEU A 28 9.71 8.83 20.04
N ASP A 29 9.08 8.99 18.88
CA ASP A 29 8.85 7.88 17.94
C ASP A 29 10.17 7.41 17.28
N LYS A 30 11.09 8.33 16.97
CA LYS A 30 12.45 7.98 16.50
C LYS A 30 13.27 7.27 17.59
N PHE A 31 13.11 7.66 18.86
CA PHE A 31 13.79 6.99 19.99
C PHE A 31 13.21 5.60 20.28
N ALA A 32 11.89 5.42 20.19
CA ALA A 32 11.25 4.10 20.33
C ALA A 32 11.69 3.13 19.22
N ARG A 33 11.84 3.61 17.98
CA ARG A 33 12.33 2.82 16.84
C ARG A 33 13.81 2.45 16.95
N SER A 34 14.66 3.36 17.46
CA SER A 34 16.11 3.08 17.60
C SER A 34 16.44 2.07 18.71
N VAL A 35 15.63 2.03 19.79
CA VAL A 35 15.78 1.04 20.88
C VAL A 35 15.54 -0.40 20.40
N ARG A 36 14.75 -0.63 19.35
CA ARG A 36 14.56 -1.95 18.72
C ARG A 36 15.78 -2.46 17.93
N ARG A 37 16.77 -1.61 17.60
CA ARG A 37 17.95 -1.97 16.78
C ARG A 37 19.20 -2.36 17.57
N VAL A 38 19.08 -2.72 18.85
CA VAL A 38 20.24 -3.23 19.58
C VAL A 38 20.52 -4.67 19.15
N ARG A 39 21.57 -4.88 18.35
CA ARG A 39 22.12 -6.21 18.03
C ARG A 39 22.30 -6.99 19.34
N VAL A 40 21.50 -8.04 19.50
CA VAL A 40 21.50 -8.97 20.64
C VAL A 40 22.91 -9.48 20.97
N SER A 41 23.82 -9.53 19.99
CA SER A 41 25.23 -9.92 20.19
C SER A 41 26.01 -9.01 21.15
N ARG A 42 25.75 -7.70 21.21
CA ARG A 42 26.41 -6.79 22.16
C ARG A 42 25.79 -6.85 23.56
N SER A 43 24.49 -7.15 23.66
CA SER A 43 23.80 -7.39 24.93
C SER A 43 24.28 -8.67 25.63
N LEU A 44 24.59 -9.73 24.87
CA LEU A 44 25.08 -10.99 25.43
C LEU A 44 26.48 -10.89 26.05
N LEU A 45 27.37 -10.11 25.44
CA LEU A 45 28.72 -9.89 25.98
C LEU A 45 28.67 -9.04 27.26
N GLY A 46 27.75 -8.08 27.32
CA GLY A 46 27.41 -7.34 28.53
C GLY A 46 26.79 -8.24 29.61
N LEU A 47 25.83 -9.11 29.25
CA LEU A 47 25.22 -10.08 30.17
C LEU A 47 26.24 -11.07 30.73
N ALA A 48 27.16 -11.58 29.89
CA ALA A 48 28.24 -12.47 30.33
C ALA A 48 29.22 -11.78 31.29
N TRP A 49 29.55 -10.50 31.04
CA TRP A 49 30.37 -9.69 31.93
C TRP A 49 29.67 -9.38 33.26
N THR A 50 28.36 -9.14 33.25
CA THR A 50 27.59 -8.90 34.48
C THR A 50 27.28 -10.17 35.28
N ALA A 51 27.10 -11.31 34.61
CA ALA A 51 26.68 -12.56 35.24
C ALA A 51 27.85 -13.41 35.77
N GLY A 52 29.08 -13.15 35.35
CA GLY A 52 30.27 -13.83 35.87
C GLY A 52 31.10 -12.94 36.81
N PRO A 53 31.97 -12.06 36.31
CA PRO A 53 32.88 -11.25 37.13
C PRO A 53 32.19 -10.35 38.16
N VAL A 54 31.14 -9.61 37.75
CA VAL A 54 30.49 -8.60 38.62
C VAL A 54 29.72 -9.26 39.77
N THR A 55 28.96 -10.32 39.48
CA THR A 55 28.28 -11.14 40.49
C THR A 55 29.26 -11.90 41.38
N ALA A 56 30.41 -12.36 40.86
CA ALA A 56 31.45 -12.97 41.68
C ALA A 56 32.09 -11.96 42.65
N ILE A 57 32.34 -10.72 42.20
CA ILE A 57 32.80 -9.62 43.06
C ILE A 57 31.73 -9.26 44.09
N GLY A 58 30.45 -9.22 43.69
CA GLY A 58 29.33 -8.97 44.59
C GLY A 58 29.15 -10.07 45.65
N LEU A 59 29.29 -11.34 45.25
CA LEU A 59 29.28 -12.48 46.17
C LEU A 59 30.44 -12.37 47.16
N TYR A 60 31.66 -12.13 46.66
CA TYR A 60 32.85 -12.03 47.50
C TYR A 60 32.75 -10.85 48.48
N GLY A 61 32.38 -9.66 47.99
CA GLY A 61 32.24 -8.46 48.80
C GLY A 61 31.08 -8.53 49.80
N GLY A 62 29.90 -9.01 49.36
CA GLY A 62 28.72 -9.14 50.22
C GLY A 62 28.92 -10.19 51.32
N TYR A 63 29.54 -11.33 51.00
CA TYR A 63 29.84 -12.36 51.98
C TYR A 63 30.90 -11.90 52.98
N TYR A 64 31.92 -11.17 52.51
CA TYR A 64 32.97 -10.61 53.37
C TYR A 64 32.44 -9.52 54.31
N ILE A 65 31.55 -8.64 53.83
CA ILE A 65 30.91 -7.60 54.65
C ILE A 65 29.94 -8.23 55.67
N GLY A 66 29.18 -9.25 55.28
CA GLY A 66 28.17 -9.88 56.13
C GLY A 66 28.73 -10.82 57.21
N PHE A 67 29.81 -11.55 56.90
CA PHE A 67 30.34 -12.61 57.77
C PHE A 67 31.80 -12.40 58.19
N GLY A 68 32.47 -11.33 57.73
CA GLY A 68 33.85 -10.98 58.10
C GLY A 68 34.92 -11.96 57.60
N GLN A 69 34.54 -12.92 56.76
CA GLN A 69 35.42 -13.97 56.23
C GLN A 69 35.15 -14.19 54.73
N PRO A 70 36.16 -14.62 53.96
CA PRO A 70 35.95 -14.95 52.56
C PRO A 70 34.99 -16.17 52.42
N PRO A 71 34.21 -16.24 51.33
CA PRO A 71 33.31 -17.36 51.08
C PRO A 71 34.08 -18.68 50.96
N SER A 72 33.45 -19.79 51.37
CA SER A 72 34.08 -21.12 51.33
C SER A 72 34.30 -21.59 49.89
N ASN A 73 35.34 -22.39 49.67
CA ASN A 73 35.67 -22.93 48.34
C ASN A 73 34.52 -23.76 47.73
N GLN A 74 33.70 -24.42 48.56
CA GLN A 74 32.54 -25.18 48.11
C GLN A 74 31.45 -24.27 47.55
N LEU A 75 31.19 -23.12 48.20
CA LEU A 75 30.17 -22.16 47.77
C LEU A 75 30.60 -21.45 46.47
N LEU A 76 31.90 -21.15 46.36
CA LEU A 76 32.49 -20.54 45.17
C LEU A 76 32.44 -21.51 43.96
N LEU A 77 32.77 -22.79 44.18
CA LEU A 77 32.68 -23.83 43.16
C LEU A 77 31.23 -24.10 42.72
N TYR A 78 30.28 -24.12 43.66
CA TYR A 78 28.85 -24.24 43.35
C TYR A 78 28.37 -23.06 42.49
N PHE A 79 28.75 -21.83 42.85
CA PHE A 79 28.35 -20.64 42.11
C PHE A 79 28.93 -20.62 40.69
N ILE A 80 30.22 -20.93 40.54
CA ILE A 80 30.87 -21.02 39.22
C ILE A 80 30.18 -22.10 38.36
N SER A 81 29.98 -23.30 38.92
CA SER A 81 29.36 -24.41 38.16
C SER A 81 27.91 -24.10 37.76
N PHE A 82 27.12 -23.50 38.65
CA PHE A 82 25.75 -23.05 38.34
C PHE A 82 25.73 -21.97 37.24
N THR A 83 26.66 -21.01 37.28
CA THR A 83 26.76 -19.94 36.29
C THR A 83 27.15 -20.47 34.91
N VAL A 84 28.14 -21.39 34.86
CA VAL A 84 28.56 -22.06 33.62
C VAL A 84 27.43 -22.91 33.04
N LEU A 85 26.73 -23.69 33.87
CA LEU A 85 25.62 -24.53 33.43
C LEU A 85 24.45 -23.69 32.89
N SER A 86 24.11 -22.61 33.58
CA SER A 86 23.06 -21.68 33.15
C SER A 86 23.46 -20.96 31.84
N GLY A 87 24.72 -20.60 31.69
CA GLY A 87 25.26 -20.04 30.45
C GLY A 87 25.20 -21.03 29.28
N LEU A 88 25.52 -22.31 29.51
CA LEU A 88 25.41 -23.37 28.50
C LEU A 88 23.95 -23.63 28.11
N MET A 89 23.02 -23.66 29.06
CA MET A 89 21.57 -23.75 28.78
C MET A 89 21.07 -22.56 27.95
N ALA A 90 21.50 -21.35 28.28
CA ALA A 90 21.14 -20.16 27.50
C ALA A 90 21.71 -20.21 26.08
N LEU A 91 22.93 -20.71 25.90
CA LEU A 91 23.53 -20.92 24.58
C LEU A 91 22.76 -21.97 23.76
N ALA A 92 22.41 -23.09 24.39
CA ALA A 92 21.63 -24.14 23.73
C ALA A 92 20.22 -23.64 23.33
N ALA A 93 19.53 -22.93 24.22
CA ALA A 93 18.24 -22.32 23.93
C ALA A 93 18.33 -21.33 22.76
N LYS A 94 19.41 -20.54 22.70
CA LYS A 94 19.66 -19.62 21.60
C LYS A 94 19.92 -20.35 20.28
N ILE A 95 20.71 -21.42 20.27
CA ILE A 95 20.96 -22.21 19.04
C ILE A 95 19.65 -22.81 18.50
N VAL A 96 18.78 -23.31 19.37
CA VAL A 96 17.45 -23.82 18.98
C VAL A 96 16.55 -22.69 18.47
N TYR A 97 16.61 -21.52 19.11
CA TYR A 97 15.88 -20.33 18.67
C TYR A 97 16.36 -19.85 17.28
N ASP A 98 17.68 -19.70 17.10
CA ASP A 98 18.30 -19.23 15.87
C ASP A 98 18.14 -20.25 14.72
N SER A 99 18.10 -21.57 14.99
CA SER A 99 17.90 -22.58 13.94
C SER A 99 16.45 -22.66 13.45
N THR A 100 15.48 -22.46 14.33
CA THR A 100 14.05 -22.51 13.97
C THR A 100 13.54 -21.20 13.37
N LEU A 101 13.97 -20.05 13.90
CA LEU A 101 13.62 -18.74 13.36
C LEU A 101 14.54 -18.30 12.22
N GLY A 102 15.80 -18.76 12.16
CA GLY A 102 16.76 -18.40 11.12
C GLY A 102 16.30 -18.78 9.71
N HIS A 103 15.70 -19.96 9.55
CA HIS A 103 15.11 -20.34 8.26
C HIS A 103 13.88 -19.50 7.90
N ALA A 104 13.09 -19.08 8.89
CA ALA A 104 11.94 -18.22 8.63
C ALA A 104 12.38 -16.81 8.22
N THR A 105 13.41 -16.25 8.87
CA THR A 105 13.96 -14.93 8.54
C THR A 105 14.68 -14.93 7.19
N GLU A 106 15.42 -15.99 6.87
CA GLU A 106 16.07 -16.15 5.57
C GLU A 106 15.04 -16.24 4.43
N ARG A 107 14.00 -17.05 4.58
CA ARG A 107 12.88 -17.11 3.59
C ARG A 107 12.15 -15.77 3.46
N ALA A 108 11.95 -15.07 4.57
CA ALA A 108 11.34 -13.75 4.54
C ALA A 108 12.23 -12.75 3.78
N GLN A 109 13.54 -12.81 3.98
CA GLN A 109 14.49 -11.96 3.26
C GLN A 109 14.54 -12.28 1.76
N LEU A 110 14.46 -13.55 1.38
CA LEU A 110 14.31 -13.97 -0.02
C LEU A 110 13.02 -13.43 -0.62
N SER A 111 11.91 -13.45 0.13
CA SER A 111 10.63 -12.89 -0.31
C SER A 111 10.73 -11.37 -0.55
N VAL A 112 11.48 -10.64 0.28
CA VAL A 112 11.74 -9.20 0.08
C VAL A 112 12.48 -8.95 -1.23
N VAL A 113 13.56 -9.71 -1.51
CA VAL A 113 14.34 -9.56 -2.74
C VAL A 113 13.49 -9.89 -3.97
N GLU A 114 12.74 -10.99 -3.93
CA GLU A 114 11.83 -11.39 -5.02
C GLU A 114 10.77 -10.32 -5.31
N VAL A 115 10.15 -9.76 -4.28
CA VAL A 115 9.11 -8.73 -4.44
C VAL A 115 9.69 -7.43 -4.97
N ILE A 116 10.86 -7.00 -4.50
CA ILE A 116 11.53 -5.79 -5.04
C ILE A 116 11.81 -5.98 -6.53
N ASP A 117 12.33 -7.14 -6.93
CA ASP A 117 12.64 -7.45 -8.31
C ASP A 117 11.40 -7.40 -9.21
N LYS A 118 10.36 -8.14 -8.82
CA LYS A 118 9.09 -8.23 -9.56
C LYS A 118 8.33 -6.91 -9.58
N LEU A 119 8.29 -6.16 -8.48
CA LEU A 119 7.61 -4.85 -8.44
C LEU A 119 8.27 -3.85 -9.40
N GLY A 120 9.60 -3.87 -9.52
CA GLY A 120 10.30 -3.06 -10.52
C GLY A 120 9.81 -3.37 -11.94
N ASP A 121 9.76 -4.65 -12.31
CA ASP A 121 9.29 -5.05 -13.64
C ASP A 121 7.79 -4.77 -13.84
N LEU A 122 6.98 -4.89 -12.78
CA LEU A 122 5.55 -4.59 -12.83
C LEU A 122 5.28 -3.10 -13.02
N ILE A 123 6.11 -2.21 -12.45
CA ILE A 123 6.04 -0.76 -12.71
C ILE A 123 6.31 -0.50 -14.19
N LEU A 124 7.38 -1.08 -14.76
CA LEU A 124 7.68 -0.93 -16.19
C LEU A 124 6.57 -1.49 -17.08
N SER A 125 6.03 -2.66 -16.73
CA SER A 125 4.95 -3.30 -17.47
C SER A 125 3.64 -2.52 -17.38
N SER A 126 3.37 -1.86 -16.26
CA SER A 126 2.20 -0.98 -16.12
C SER A 126 2.28 0.26 -17.01
N ARG A 127 3.49 0.81 -17.23
CA ARG A 127 3.73 1.90 -18.19
C ARG A 127 3.48 1.48 -19.63
N ASP A 128 3.96 0.29 -19.99
CA ASP A 128 3.70 -0.28 -21.32
C ASP A 128 2.21 -0.59 -21.52
N LEU A 129 1.50 -1.05 -20.49
CA LEU A 129 0.04 -1.22 -20.52
C LEU A 129 -0.71 0.09 -20.78
N ILE A 130 -0.23 1.22 -20.25
CA ILE A 130 -0.79 2.55 -20.57
C ILE A 130 -0.65 2.83 -22.07
N ILE A 131 0.55 2.62 -22.62
CA ILE A 131 0.85 2.92 -24.03
C ILE A 131 0.07 1.97 -24.97
N SER A 132 0.04 0.67 -24.66
CA SER A 132 -0.64 -0.33 -25.47
C SER A 132 -2.14 -0.08 -25.63
N GLY A 133 -2.76 0.61 -24.66
CA GLY A 133 -4.17 1.01 -24.71
C GLY A 133 -4.51 2.11 -25.72
N PHE A 134 -3.50 2.84 -26.24
CA PHE A 134 -3.69 3.86 -27.28
C PHE A 134 -3.46 3.28 -28.68
N GLU A 135 -3.98 3.92 -29.74
CA GLU A 135 -3.79 3.52 -31.14
C GLU A 135 -3.23 4.67 -32.00
N GLY A 136 -2.51 4.34 -33.07
CA GLY A 136 -2.01 5.29 -34.07
C GLY A 136 -1.11 6.40 -33.49
N GLU A 137 -1.29 7.63 -33.99
CA GLU A 137 -0.50 8.81 -33.60
C GLU A 137 -0.60 9.13 -32.10
N VAL A 138 -1.69 8.74 -31.42
CA VAL A 138 -1.85 8.97 -29.97
C VAL A 138 -0.85 8.11 -29.20
N ARG A 139 -0.64 6.86 -29.63
CA ARG A 139 0.34 5.96 -29.01
C ARG A 139 1.77 6.51 -29.14
N GLU A 140 2.12 6.98 -30.33
CA GLU A 140 3.44 7.56 -30.61
C GLU A 140 3.68 8.81 -29.76
N ARG A 141 2.67 9.69 -29.67
CA ARG A 141 2.71 10.90 -28.85
C ARG A 141 2.90 10.57 -27.36
N GLU A 142 2.11 9.66 -26.81
CA GLU A 142 2.21 9.28 -25.39
C GLU A 142 3.56 8.62 -25.06
N ALA A 143 4.08 7.78 -25.95
CA ALA A 143 5.42 7.22 -25.80
C ALA A 143 6.50 8.32 -25.81
N ALA A 144 6.40 9.29 -26.72
CA ALA A 144 7.31 10.43 -26.77
C ALA A 144 7.26 11.30 -25.50
N ILE A 145 6.06 11.54 -24.94
CA ILE A 145 5.89 12.26 -23.68
C ILE A 145 6.59 11.52 -22.53
N GLN A 146 6.35 10.21 -22.39
CA GLN A 146 6.99 9.42 -21.33
C GLN A 146 8.51 9.41 -21.45
N LEU A 147 9.05 9.36 -22.67
CA LEU A 147 10.48 9.49 -22.92
C LEU A 147 11.00 10.87 -22.51
N LEU A 148 10.37 11.95 -22.97
CA LEU A 148 10.80 13.32 -22.64
C LEU A 148 10.65 13.67 -21.15
N GLN A 149 9.92 12.88 -20.37
CA GLN A 149 9.88 13.00 -18.91
C GLN A 149 11.08 12.31 -18.21
N ARG A 150 11.85 11.44 -18.89
CA ARG A 150 13.01 10.75 -18.30
C ARG A 150 14.24 11.66 -18.20
N VAL A 151 14.64 12.02 -16.98
CA VAL A 151 15.81 12.86 -16.66
C VAL A 151 17.08 12.43 -17.39
N ASP A 152 17.37 11.12 -17.40
CA ASP A 152 18.62 10.57 -17.95
C ASP A 152 18.51 10.03 -19.38
N LEU A 153 17.46 10.39 -20.12
CA LEU A 153 17.30 10.01 -21.53
C LEU A 153 18.48 10.50 -22.39
N SER A 154 19.11 9.61 -23.13
CA SER A 154 20.25 9.95 -24.00
C SER A 154 19.89 11.09 -24.98
N PRO A 155 20.85 11.94 -25.39
CA PRO A 155 20.57 13.01 -26.36
C PRO A 155 19.92 12.51 -27.65
N GLY A 156 20.32 11.32 -28.13
CA GLY A 156 19.67 10.67 -29.28
C GLY A 156 18.21 10.28 -29.00
N GLY A 157 17.91 9.79 -27.79
CA GLY A 157 16.54 9.54 -27.36
C GLY A 157 15.72 10.83 -27.24
N VAL A 158 16.31 11.93 -26.76
CA VAL A 158 15.65 13.25 -26.71
C VAL A 158 15.30 13.74 -28.11
N ALA A 159 16.23 13.62 -29.08
CA ALA A 159 15.96 13.97 -30.47
C ALA A 159 14.82 13.14 -31.06
N MET A 160 14.87 11.82 -30.90
CA MET A 160 13.83 10.90 -31.39
C MET A 160 12.46 11.24 -30.81
N ALA A 161 12.37 11.42 -29.50
CA ALA A 161 11.08 11.72 -28.85
C ALA A 161 10.54 13.09 -29.28
N CYS A 162 11.39 14.09 -29.46
CA CYS A 162 10.98 15.40 -29.99
C CYS A 162 10.47 15.30 -31.44
N GLU A 163 11.18 14.53 -32.29
CA GLU A 163 10.78 14.30 -33.68
C GLU A 163 9.44 13.55 -33.76
N GLN A 164 9.23 12.52 -32.94
CA GLN A 164 7.94 11.83 -32.86
C GLN A 164 6.81 12.73 -32.38
N LEU A 165 7.11 13.70 -31.51
CA LEU A 165 6.11 14.60 -30.93
C LEU A 165 5.71 15.75 -31.87
N THR A 166 6.66 16.24 -32.67
CA THR A 166 6.51 17.46 -33.47
C THR A 166 6.54 17.24 -34.97
N GLY A 167 7.03 16.07 -35.42
CA GLY A 167 7.32 15.78 -36.83
C GLY A 167 8.57 16.50 -37.36
N ASP A 168 9.33 17.21 -36.51
CA ASP A 168 10.46 18.04 -36.91
C ASP A 168 11.80 17.48 -36.41
N ALA A 169 12.57 16.89 -37.34
CA ALA A 169 13.89 16.34 -37.07
C ALA A 169 14.93 17.41 -36.72
N ASP A 170 14.77 18.65 -37.21
CA ASP A 170 15.71 19.74 -36.93
C ASP A 170 15.52 20.22 -35.49
N LEU A 171 14.26 20.34 -35.06
CA LEU A 171 13.91 20.62 -33.67
C LEU A 171 14.43 19.54 -32.71
N GLY A 172 14.32 18.27 -33.10
CA GLY A 172 14.89 17.14 -32.36
C GLY A 172 16.41 17.26 -32.19
N ARG A 173 17.15 17.60 -33.24
CA ARG A 173 18.60 17.83 -33.15
C ARG A 173 18.95 19.00 -32.23
N LEU A 174 18.22 20.10 -32.30
CA LEU A 174 18.42 21.25 -31.40
C LEU A 174 18.19 20.87 -29.94
N LEU A 175 17.13 20.12 -29.65
CA LEU A 175 16.83 19.67 -28.29
C LEU A 175 17.90 18.72 -27.72
N ALA A 176 18.47 17.85 -28.56
CA ALA A 176 19.61 17.00 -28.17
C ALA A 176 20.87 17.82 -27.86
N ILE A 177 21.12 18.90 -28.60
CA ILE A 177 22.24 19.82 -28.32
C ILE A 177 22.01 20.53 -26.98
N ILE A 178 20.78 20.99 -26.72
CA ILE A 178 20.40 21.59 -25.42
C ILE A 178 20.64 20.59 -24.29
N ASP A 179 20.23 19.33 -24.41
CA ASP A 179 20.44 18.32 -23.37
C ASP A 179 21.92 18.00 -23.13
N ASN A 180 22.75 17.99 -24.18
CA ASN A 180 24.21 17.87 -24.04
C ASN A 180 24.81 19.01 -23.20
N PHE A 181 24.41 20.26 -23.48
CA PHE A 181 24.90 21.41 -22.72
C PHE A 181 24.37 21.41 -21.28
N ARG A 182 23.12 20.99 -21.07
CA ARG A 182 22.53 20.84 -19.73
C ARG A 182 23.32 19.83 -18.88
N ARG A 183 23.61 18.64 -19.43
CA ARG A 183 24.42 17.61 -18.76
C ARG A 183 25.83 18.10 -18.41
N ALA A 184 26.40 18.99 -19.22
CA ALA A 184 27.69 19.63 -18.97
C ALA A 184 27.60 20.86 -18.02
N GLY A 185 26.40 21.27 -17.60
CA GLY A 185 26.18 22.46 -16.76
C GLY A 185 26.35 23.81 -17.48
N LEU A 186 26.34 23.83 -18.82
CA LEU A 186 26.61 24.99 -19.66
C LEU A 186 25.33 25.77 -20.03
N TYR A 187 24.60 26.25 -19.02
CA TYR A 187 23.30 26.91 -19.20
C TYR A 187 23.33 28.20 -20.03
N SER A 188 24.44 28.95 -20.01
CA SER A 188 24.60 30.13 -20.88
C SER A 188 24.48 29.77 -22.36
N ARG A 189 25.01 28.60 -22.75
CA ARG A 189 24.93 28.15 -24.14
C ARG A 189 23.53 27.70 -24.53
N ILE A 190 22.75 27.21 -23.57
CA ILE A 190 21.33 26.90 -23.78
C ILE A 190 20.58 28.19 -24.10
N ALA A 191 20.79 29.24 -23.31
CA ALA A 191 20.17 30.55 -23.54
C ALA A 191 20.50 31.12 -24.93
N ASP A 192 21.75 31.00 -25.39
CA ASP A 192 22.14 31.41 -26.76
C ASP A 192 21.31 30.68 -27.84
N ILE A 193 21.16 29.36 -27.70
CA ILE A 193 20.42 28.52 -28.66
C ILE A 193 18.94 28.88 -28.66
N GLN A 194 18.37 29.06 -27.46
CA GLN A 194 16.99 29.48 -27.31
C GLN A 194 16.76 30.83 -27.99
N GLN A 195 17.63 31.83 -27.75
CA GLN A 195 17.46 33.15 -28.34
C GLN A 195 17.48 33.12 -29.88
N VAL A 196 18.26 32.23 -30.49
CA VAL A 196 18.33 32.07 -31.95
C VAL A 196 17.13 31.30 -32.52
N HIS A 197 16.62 30.31 -31.79
CA HIS A 197 15.60 29.37 -32.27
C HIS A 197 14.22 29.50 -31.59
N ASP A 198 14.01 30.56 -30.81
CA ASP A 198 12.81 30.78 -29.98
C ASP A 198 11.51 30.67 -30.77
N GLN A 199 11.46 31.30 -31.95
CA GLN A 199 10.29 31.25 -32.82
C GLN A 199 9.95 29.83 -33.29
N GLN A 200 10.94 28.97 -33.52
CA GLN A 200 10.71 27.59 -33.94
C GLN A 200 10.15 26.76 -32.77
N PHE A 201 10.70 26.94 -31.57
CA PHE A 201 10.19 26.26 -30.37
C PHE A 201 8.77 26.70 -30.01
N GLU A 202 8.49 28.01 -29.99
CA GLU A 202 7.16 28.53 -29.64
C GLU A 202 6.08 28.13 -30.66
N GLN A 203 6.43 28.05 -31.95
CA GLN A 203 5.51 27.51 -32.97
C GLN A 203 5.16 26.05 -32.69
N ALA A 204 6.15 25.20 -32.45
CA ALA A 204 5.95 23.79 -32.13
C ALA A 204 5.14 23.61 -30.84
N ILE A 205 5.47 24.36 -29.78
CA ILE A 205 4.77 24.35 -28.49
C ILE A 205 3.32 24.81 -28.66
N THR A 206 3.06 25.85 -29.46
CA THR A 206 1.70 26.37 -29.68
C THR A 206 0.82 25.35 -30.42
N VAL A 207 1.36 24.72 -31.47
CA VAL A 207 0.65 23.66 -32.20
C VAL A 207 0.38 22.48 -31.27
N LEU A 208 1.39 22.05 -30.52
CA LEU A 208 1.28 20.93 -29.61
C LEU A 208 0.29 21.22 -28.47
N ASN A 209 0.24 22.46 -27.96
CA ASN A 209 -0.67 22.86 -26.88
C ASN A 209 -2.15 22.77 -27.28
N GLN A 210 -2.47 22.86 -28.58
CA GLN A 210 -3.84 22.65 -29.08
C GLN A 210 -4.26 21.17 -29.02
N VAL A 211 -3.29 20.24 -29.10
CA VAL A 211 -3.53 18.80 -29.17
C VAL A 211 -3.31 18.12 -27.83
N SER A 212 -2.21 18.46 -27.14
CA SER A 212 -1.86 17.98 -25.80
C SER A 212 -1.10 19.08 -25.03
N PRO A 213 -1.79 19.79 -24.11
CA PRO A 213 -1.16 20.80 -23.25
C PRO A 213 -0.02 20.25 -22.39
N GLN A 214 -0.14 19.01 -21.94
CA GLN A 214 0.90 18.35 -21.14
C GLN A 214 2.17 18.12 -21.95
N ALA A 215 2.04 17.67 -23.20
CA ALA A 215 3.17 17.47 -24.09
C ALA A 215 3.89 18.80 -24.38
N ALA A 216 3.13 19.86 -24.59
CA ALA A 216 3.66 21.21 -24.79
C ALA A 216 4.45 21.72 -23.59
N GLU A 217 3.98 21.45 -22.37
CA GLU A 217 4.69 21.81 -21.14
C GLU A 217 6.00 21.02 -20.98
N VAL A 218 5.97 19.70 -21.21
CA VAL A 218 7.18 18.85 -21.16
C VAL A 218 8.22 19.32 -22.19
N LEU A 219 7.77 19.64 -23.41
CA LEU A 219 8.66 20.16 -24.45
C LEU A 219 9.24 21.52 -24.05
N ARG A 220 8.39 22.44 -23.54
CA ARG A 220 8.81 23.77 -23.08
C ARG A 220 9.91 23.69 -22.02
N GLN A 221 9.72 22.86 -20.99
CA GLN A 221 10.71 22.66 -19.93
C GLN A 221 12.03 22.16 -20.53
N ARG A 222 11.98 21.14 -21.39
CA ARG A 222 13.17 20.60 -22.08
C ARG A 222 13.89 21.64 -22.92
N CYS A 223 13.16 22.48 -23.65
CA CYS A 223 13.73 23.58 -24.45
C CYS A 223 14.48 24.59 -23.58
N GLN A 224 14.04 24.80 -22.33
CA GLN A 224 14.68 25.65 -21.34
C GLN A 224 15.90 25.03 -20.67
N GLY A 225 16.18 23.76 -20.96
CA GLY A 225 17.17 22.98 -20.20
C GLY A 225 16.68 22.64 -18.79
N ASP A 226 15.41 22.92 -18.50
CA ASP A 226 14.75 22.59 -17.24
C ASP A 226 14.19 21.17 -17.31
N ILE A 227 14.56 20.36 -16.32
CA ILE A 227 14.09 18.99 -16.14
C ILE A 227 13.75 18.81 -14.68
N ALA A 228 12.75 17.97 -14.40
CA ALA A 228 12.40 17.55 -13.06
C ALA A 228 13.66 17.11 -12.28
N ASN A 229 13.94 17.80 -11.18
CA ASN A 229 15.07 17.48 -10.33
C ASN A 229 14.79 16.14 -9.62
N LEU A 230 15.67 15.14 -9.76
CA LEU A 230 15.51 13.80 -9.18
C LEU A 230 15.14 13.84 -7.69
N ARG A 231 15.78 14.75 -6.94
CA ARG A 231 15.56 14.94 -5.50
C ARG A 231 14.20 15.52 -5.15
N HIS A 232 13.56 16.18 -6.09
CA HIS A 232 12.23 16.75 -5.89
C HIS A 232 11.11 15.75 -6.14
N GLY A 233 11.39 14.54 -6.67
CA GLY A 233 10.37 13.53 -6.94
C GLY A 233 9.33 13.96 -8.00
N ILE A 234 8.33 13.10 -8.21
CA ILE A 234 7.21 13.29 -9.15
C ILE A 234 5.92 13.51 -8.35
N PRO A 235 5.01 14.42 -8.74
CA PRO A 235 3.69 14.49 -8.12
C PRO A 235 2.96 13.15 -8.24
N ARG A 236 2.28 12.73 -7.17
CA ARG A 236 1.45 11.53 -7.19
C ARG A 236 0.14 11.79 -7.94
N THR A 237 -0.40 10.74 -8.55
CA THR A 237 -1.73 10.80 -9.15
C THR A 237 -2.77 11.13 -8.07
N GLU A 238 -3.57 12.17 -8.26
CA GLU A 238 -4.55 12.60 -7.27
C GLU A 238 -5.60 11.52 -6.98
N HIS A 239 -5.90 11.28 -5.71
CA HIS A 239 -6.95 10.34 -5.25
C HIS A 239 -6.78 8.87 -5.69
N PHE A 240 -5.59 8.43 -6.12
CA PHE A 240 -5.37 7.06 -6.57
C PHE A 240 -5.77 5.98 -5.55
N ILE A 241 -5.40 6.17 -4.27
CA ILE A 241 -5.78 5.26 -3.17
C ILE A 241 -7.30 5.26 -2.99
N SER A 242 -7.93 6.45 -3.03
CA SER A 242 -9.37 6.59 -2.87
C SER A 242 -10.13 5.88 -3.98
N ARG A 243 -9.65 5.94 -5.24
CA ARG A 243 -10.21 5.20 -6.38
C ARG A 243 -10.05 3.69 -6.22
N VAL A 244 -8.89 3.20 -5.79
CA VAL A 244 -8.68 1.77 -5.49
C VAL A 244 -9.63 1.29 -4.40
N LEU A 245 -9.80 2.05 -3.31
CA LEU A 245 -10.72 1.71 -2.22
C LEU A 245 -12.18 1.79 -2.65
N ALA A 246 -12.55 2.73 -3.53
CA ALA A 246 -13.89 2.82 -4.11
C ALA A 246 -14.18 1.64 -5.04
N ALA A 247 -13.20 1.21 -5.84
CA ALA A 247 -13.28 0.01 -6.66
C ALA A 247 -13.56 -1.25 -5.83
N ILE A 248 -12.89 -1.38 -4.68
CA ILE A 248 -13.14 -2.45 -3.71
C ILE A 248 -14.57 -2.36 -3.17
N GLU A 249 -15.00 -1.17 -2.75
CA GLU A 249 -16.31 -0.95 -2.14
C GLU A 249 -17.48 -1.22 -3.11
N GLN A 250 -17.30 -0.87 -4.38
CA GLN A 250 -18.32 -1.03 -5.43
C GLN A 250 -18.18 -2.35 -6.22
N ASP A 251 -17.18 -3.19 -5.91
CA ASP A 251 -16.85 -4.39 -6.69
C ASP A 251 -16.69 -4.10 -8.19
N ASN A 252 -16.05 -2.95 -8.50
CA ASN A 252 -15.89 -2.46 -9.88
C ASN A 252 -14.45 -2.02 -10.14
N LEU A 253 -13.70 -2.87 -10.85
CA LEU A 253 -12.30 -2.62 -11.18
C LEU A 253 -12.09 -1.48 -12.17
N LEU A 254 -13.10 -1.13 -12.99
CA LEU A 254 -12.98 -0.09 -14.00
C LEU A 254 -12.79 1.31 -13.38
N LEU A 255 -13.03 1.45 -12.07
CA LEU A 255 -12.71 2.66 -11.31
C LEU A 255 -11.20 2.85 -11.11
N ILE A 256 -10.40 1.80 -11.33
CA ILE A 256 -8.94 1.82 -11.23
C ILE A 256 -8.34 2.07 -12.62
N THR A 257 -7.72 3.23 -12.79
CA THR A 257 -6.97 3.58 -14.00
C THR A 257 -5.57 2.95 -13.97
N MET A 258 -4.90 2.86 -15.11
CA MET A 258 -3.51 2.35 -15.14
C MET A 258 -2.51 3.32 -14.47
N GLN A 259 -2.81 4.62 -14.43
CA GLN A 259 -2.04 5.58 -13.63
C GLN A 259 -2.18 5.31 -12.12
N ASP A 260 -3.37 4.87 -11.67
CA ASP A 260 -3.58 4.42 -10.29
C ASP A 260 -2.78 3.16 -9.99
N VAL A 261 -2.71 2.25 -10.97
CA VAL A 261 -1.91 1.03 -10.88
C VAL A 261 -0.44 1.38 -10.67
N GLU A 262 0.14 2.18 -11.56
CA GLU A 262 1.53 2.63 -11.43
C GLU A 262 1.77 3.31 -10.08
N SER A 263 0.92 4.26 -9.71
CA SER A 263 1.08 5.03 -8.45
C SER A 263 1.04 4.15 -7.21
N MET A 264 0.21 3.11 -7.20
CA MET A 264 0.11 2.17 -6.09
C MET A 264 1.30 1.21 -6.02
N LEU A 265 1.81 0.75 -7.18
CA LEU A 265 3.02 -0.07 -7.24
C LEU A 265 4.24 0.74 -6.80
N VAL A 266 4.37 1.99 -7.24
CA VAL A 266 5.43 2.91 -6.81
C VAL A 266 5.35 3.13 -5.29
N LEU A 267 4.17 3.41 -4.73
CA LEU A 267 4.00 3.56 -3.27
C LEU A 267 4.45 2.31 -2.51
N CYS A 268 4.07 1.12 -2.98
CA CYS A 268 4.47 -0.13 -2.35
C CYS A 268 5.99 -0.33 -2.42
N PHE A 269 6.57 -0.06 -3.59
CA PHE A 269 7.99 -0.15 -3.82
C PHE A 269 8.78 0.79 -2.90
N GLU A 270 8.33 2.03 -2.73
CA GLU A 270 8.92 3.01 -1.81
C GLU A 270 8.93 2.51 -0.36
N LEU A 271 7.76 2.07 0.14
CA LEU A 271 7.59 1.67 1.53
C LEU A 271 8.41 0.41 1.85
N ILE A 272 8.47 -0.56 0.93
CA ILE A 272 9.30 -1.77 1.08
C ILE A 272 10.79 -1.40 1.10
N ASN A 273 11.20 -0.41 0.31
CA ASN A 273 12.59 0.07 0.29
C ASN A 273 12.90 1.11 1.38
N GLY A 274 12.02 1.27 2.37
CA GLY A 274 12.28 2.02 3.59
C GLY A 274 12.00 3.52 3.51
N ARG A 275 11.20 3.97 2.53
CA ARG A 275 10.72 5.36 2.48
C ARG A 275 9.92 5.69 3.74
N GLU A 276 10.29 6.80 4.37
CA GLU A 276 9.48 7.45 5.41
C GLU A 276 8.64 8.54 4.75
N ILE A 277 7.32 8.51 4.94
CA ILE A 277 6.38 9.49 4.38
C ILE A 277 5.87 10.36 5.53
N PRO A 278 6.43 11.55 5.73
CA PRO A 278 5.91 12.51 6.71
C PRO A 278 4.55 13.08 6.26
N MET A 279 3.66 13.27 7.22
CA MET A 279 2.31 13.79 7.00
C MET A 279 1.81 14.55 8.23
N LEU A 280 0.88 15.48 7.97
CA LEU A 280 0.19 16.22 9.02
C LEU A 280 -1.18 15.59 9.28
N VAL A 281 -1.48 15.33 10.55
CA VAL A 281 -2.78 14.80 10.99
C VAL A 281 -3.39 15.66 12.08
N PHE A 282 -4.71 15.59 12.18
CA PHE A 282 -5.42 16.18 13.31
C PHE A 282 -5.42 15.22 14.50
N ASP A 283 -5.21 15.78 15.69
CA ASP A 283 -5.53 15.13 16.95
C ASP A 283 -6.57 15.98 17.71
N TYR A 284 -7.55 15.32 18.32
CA TYR A 284 -8.68 15.99 18.94
C TYR A 284 -8.60 15.85 20.46
N ARG A 285 -8.65 16.96 21.20
CA ARG A 285 -8.74 16.95 22.68
C ARG A 285 -10.02 17.61 23.17
N GLY A 286 -10.94 16.83 23.76
CA GLY A 286 -12.16 17.32 24.41
C GLY A 286 -13.40 16.44 24.18
N ARG A 287 -14.60 16.98 24.43
CA ARG A 287 -15.89 16.32 24.13
C ARG A 287 -16.25 16.52 22.66
N TRP A 288 -15.47 15.94 21.75
CA TRP A 288 -15.71 15.99 20.30
C TRP A 288 -16.36 14.69 19.83
N GLN A 289 -17.60 14.47 20.31
CA GLN A 289 -18.34 13.23 20.04
C GLN A 289 -18.58 13.00 18.54
N LEU A 290 -18.71 14.09 17.76
CA LEU A 290 -18.94 14.05 16.32
C LEU A 290 -17.70 13.57 15.54
N ALA A 291 -16.52 14.10 15.87
CA ALA A 291 -15.26 13.65 15.27
C ALA A 291 -14.94 12.21 15.66
N GLU A 292 -15.20 11.83 16.92
CA GLU A 292 -15.03 10.44 17.35
C GLU A 292 -16.02 9.49 16.64
N ALA A 293 -17.26 9.93 16.41
CA ALA A 293 -18.24 9.17 15.64
C ALA A 293 -17.82 9.00 14.17
N LEU A 294 -17.26 10.05 13.55
CA LEU A 294 -16.70 10.00 12.20
C LEU A 294 -15.53 9.01 12.11
N ASP A 295 -14.57 9.09 13.04
CA ASP A 295 -13.44 8.15 13.09
C ASP A 295 -13.90 6.70 13.27
N ARG A 296 -14.91 6.47 14.12
CA ARG A 296 -15.50 5.14 14.31
C ARG A 296 -16.19 4.66 13.03
N MET A 297 -16.90 5.53 12.32
CA MET A 297 -17.53 5.23 11.03
C MET A 297 -16.48 4.85 9.99
N GLU A 298 -15.41 5.64 9.83
CA GLU A 298 -14.32 5.37 8.89
C GLU A 298 -13.57 4.07 9.20
N ARG A 299 -13.31 3.78 10.49
CA ARG A 299 -12.73 2.49 10.89
C ARG A 299 -13.63 1.31 10.54
N ARG A 300 -14.95 1.45 10.65
CA ARG A 300 -15.91 0.41 10.26
C ARG A 300 -15.99 0.26 8.74
N ARG A 301 -15.98 1.37 8.00
CA ARG A 301 -15.91 1.39 6.54
C ARG A 301 -14.66 0.69 6.03
N SER A 302 -13.50 0.98 6.63
CA SER A 302 -12.23 0.32 6.38
C SER A 302 -12.34 -1.20 6.54
N ARG A 303 -12.80 -1.67 7.71
CA ARG A 303 -12.98 -3.12 7.98
C ARG A 303 -13.91 -3.78 6.97
N TYR A 304 -15.00 -3.10 6.60
CA TYR A 304 -15.91 -3.57 5.57
C TYR A 304 -15.22 -3.71 4.20
N ARG A 305 -14.49 -2.68 3.74
CA ARG A 305 -13.74 -2.71 2.47
C ARG A 305 -12.70 -3.83 2.44
N ILE A 306 -11.91 -3.99 3.51
CA ILE A 306 -10.92 -5.08 3.64
C ILE A 306 -11.60 -6.45 3.52
N ALA A 307 -12.72 -6.63 4.24
CA ALA A 307 -13.46 -7.88 4.19
C ALA A 307 -14.03 -8.13 2.79
N GLN A 308 -14.55 -7.10 2.12
CA GLN A 308 -15.10 -7.19 0.76
C GLN A 308 -14.05 -7.62 -0.25
N ALA A 309 -12.88 -6.97 -0.28
CA ALA A 309 -11.77 -7.36 -1.16
C ALA A 309 -11.29 -8.79 -0.86
N SER A 310 -11.09 -9.14 0.42
CA SER A 310 -10.68 -10.50 0.79
C SER A 310 -11.71 -11.55 0.38
N GLY A 311 -13.01 -11.26 0.53
CA GLY A 311 -14.10 -12.13 0.08
C GLY A 311 -14.12 -12.33 -1.43
N GLY A 312 -13.98 -11.24 -2.19
CA GLY A 312 -13.87 -11.27 -3.65
C GLY A 312 -12.68 -12.12 -4.12
N ASN A 313 -11.51 -11.97 -3.50
CA ASN A 313 -10.33 -12.75 -3.85
C ASN A 313 -10.47 -14.23 -3.51
N ARG A 314 -11.19 -14.59 -2.44
CA ARG A 314 -11.47 -16.01 -2.11
C ARG A 314 -12.33 -16.70 -3.17
N ILE A 315 -13.38 -16.03 -3.66
CA ILE A 315 -14.24 -16.63 -4.69
C ILE A 315 -13.51 -16.69 -6.04
N ARG A 316 -12.67 -15.69 -6.35
CA ARG A 316 -11.78 -15.73 -7.51
C ARG A 316 -10.76 -16.84 -7.43
N GLY A 317 -10.08 -17.01 -6.28
CA GLY A 317 -9.17 -18.13 -6.06
C GLY A 317 -9.86 -19.49 -6.24
N LEU A 318 -11.11 -19.65 -5.80
CA LEU A 318 -11.89 -20.86 -6.07
C LEU A 318 -12.16 -21.03 -7.57
N ALA A 319 -12.56 -19.97 -8.28
CA ALA A 319 -12.83 -20.03 -9.71
C ALA A 319 -11.56 -20.37 -10.52
N SER A 320 -10.43 -19.72 -10.22
CA SER A 320 -9.13 -20.01 -10.83
C SER A 320 -8.69 -21.45 -10.57
N TRP A 321 -8.86 -21.94 -9.33
CA TRP A 321 -8.56 -23.33 -9.01
C TRP A 321 -9.48 -24.32 -9.77
N LEU A 322 -10.75 -23.98 -9.97
CA LEU A 322 -11.67 -24.79 -10.79
C LEU A 322 -11.30 -24.80 -12.28
N VAL A 323 -10.68 -23.73 -12.78
CA VAL A 323 -10.09 -23.70 -14.13
C VAL A 323 -8.84 -24.59 -14.17
N GLU A 324 -7.97 -24.53 -13.16
CA GLU A 324 -6.75 -25.37 -13.09
C GLU A 324 -7.07 -26.87 -13.06
N VAL A 325 -8.17 -27.27 -12.42
CA VAL A 325 -8.61 -28.67 -12.36
C VAL A 325 -9.57 -29.06 -13.50
N ASP A 326 -9.64 -28.26 -14.56
CA ASP A 326 -10.46 -28.49 -15.78
C ASP A 326 -11.98 -28.66 -15.51
N VAL A 327 -12.49 -28.09 -14.42
CA VAL A 327 -13.94 -28.08 -14.12
C VAL A 327 -14.63 -26.89 -14.77
N MET A 328 -13.92 -25.78 -14.92
CA MET A 328 -14.35 -24.57 -15.63
C MET A 328 -13.39 -24.28 -16.78
N THR A 329 -13.88 -23.62 -17.82
CA THR A 329 -13.01 -23.11 -18.90
C THR A 329 -12.57 -21.67 -18.61
N TYR A 330 -11.47 -21.23 -19.24
CA TYR A 330 -11.01 -19.85 -19.13
C TYR A 330 -12.08 -18.84 -19.59
N ASP A 331 -12.88 -19.18 -20.60
CA ASP A 331 -14.01 -18.37 -21.09
C ASP A 331 -15.18 -18.26 -20.08
N GLU A 332 -15.29 -19.22 -19.15
CA GLU A 332 -16.26 -19.17 -18.06
C GLU A 332 -15.79 -18.27 -16.92
N VAL A 333 -14.50 -17.92 -16.85
CA VAL A 333 -13.93 -17.01 -15.84
C VAL A 333 -13.07 -15.94 -16.51
N PRO A 334 -13.64 -15.08 -17.38
CA PRO A 334 -12.92 -13.93 -17.90
C PRO A 334 -12.50 -13.01 -16.75
N GLU A 335 -11.32 -12.42 -16.93
CA GLU A 335 -10.80 -11.41 -16.00
C GLU A 335 -11.77 -10.22 -15.91
N GLY A 336 -11.81 -9.56 -14.75
CA GLY A 336 -12.70 -8.41 -14.52
C GLY A 336 -14.16 -8.73 -14.15
N LEU A 337 -14.57 -10.00 -14.07
CA LEU A 337 -15.92 -10.36 -13.64
C LEU A 337 -16.25 -9.89 -12.21
N PRO A 338 -17.43 -9.27 -11.98
CA PRO A 338 -17.94 -8.98 -10.64
C PRO A 338 -18.11 -10.24 -9.80
N ALA A 339 -17.88 -10.14 -8.49
CA ALA A 339 -17.95 -11.28 -7.58
C ALA A 339 -19.34 -11.94 -7.61
N ALA A 340 -20.42 -11.17 -7.78
CA ALA A 340 -21.79 -11.71 -7.88
C ALA A 340 -21.95 -12.72 -9.01
N LEU A 341 -21.51 -12.35 -10.22
CA LEU A 341 -21.60 -13.22 -11.39
C LEU A 341 -20.66 -14.41 -11.26
N LEU A 342 -19.49 -14.21 -10.65
CA LEU A 342 -18.54 -15.28 -10.41
C LEU A 342 -19.09 -16.35 -9.46
N VAL A 343 -19.76 -15.95 -8.38
CA VAL A 343 -20.45 -16.87 -7.45
C VAL A 343 -21.48 -17.72 -8.18
N GLU A 344 -22.24 -17.12 -9.10
CA GLU A 344 -23.22 -17.83 -9.91
C GLU A 344 -22.55 -18.88 -10.80
N ARG A 345 -21.50 -18.50 -11.55
CA ARG A 345 -20.78 -19.39 -12.46
C ARG A 345 -20.09 -20.55 -11.73
N VAL A 346 -19.46 -20.26 -10.58
CA VAL A 346 -18.90 -21.30 -9.70
C VAL A 346 -20.00 -22.25 -9.21
N GLY A 347 -21.17 -21.71 -8.81
CA GLY A 347 -22.32 -22.53 -8.42
C GLY A 347 -22.77 -23.47 -9.54
N GLN A 348 -22.87 -22.97 -10.78
CA GLN A 348 -23.24 -23.75 -11.96
C GLN A 348 -22.17 -24.82 -12.30
N ALA A 349 -20.89 -24.52 -12.14
CA ALA A 349 -19.80 -25.49 -12.33
C ALA A 349 -19.87 -26.64 -11.31
N LEU A 350 -20.09 -26.33 -10.03
CA LEU A 350 -20.28 -27.35 -8.98
C LEU A 350 -21.54 -28.18 -9.20
N ASP A 351 -22.60 -27.58 -9.75
CA ASP A 351 -23.81 -28.29 -10.15
C ASP A 351 -23.55 -29.29 -11.27
N ARG A 352 -22.81 -28.88 -12.32
CA ARG A 352 -22.39 -29.77 -13.41
C ARG A 352 -21.54 -30.92 -12.89
N LEU A 353 -20.53 -30.63 -12.06
CA LEU A 353 -19.67 -31.65 -11.44
C LEU A 353 -20.48 -32.65 -10.60
N ALA A 354 -21.39 -32.14 -9.75
CA ALA A 354 -22.23 -33.00 -8.91
C ALA A 354 -23.20 -33.87 -9.73
N LEU A 355 -23.66 -33.39 -10.88
CA LEU A 355 -24.53 -34.14 -11.79
C LEU A 355 -23.74 -35.21 -12.56
N GLY A 356 -22.53 -34.89 -13.02
CA GLY A 356 -21.59 -35.85 -13.62
C GLY A 356 -21.28 -37.01 -12.67
N MET A 357 -20.85 -36.69 -11.44
CA MET A 357 -20.54 -37.70 -10.42
C MET A 357 -21.71 -38.65 -10.13
N ARG A 358 -22.96 -38.17 -10.17
CA ARG A 358 -24.13 -39.04 -9.98
C ARG A 358 -24.35 -40.00 -11.15
N LYS A 359 -24.19 -39.51 -12.38
CA LYS A 359 -24.26 -40.35 -13.58
C LYS A 359 -23.20 -41.46 -13.51
N ASP A 360 -21.98 -41.12 -13.14
CA ASP A 360 -20.87 -42.08 -12.99
C ASP A 360 -21.18 -43.13 -11.90
N VAL A 361 -21.71 -42.71 -10.76
CA VAL A 361 -22.17 -43.62 -9.69
C VAL A 361 -23.21 -44.60 -10.19
N ASP A 362 -24.20 -44.13 -10.96
CA ASP A 362 -25.27 -44.98 -11.48
C ASP A 362 -24.76 -45.96 -12.54
N VAL A 363 -23.79 -45.56 -13.37
CA VAL A 363 -23.13 -46.44 -14.36
C VAL A 363 -22.26 -47.49 -13.66
N ILE A 364 -21.49 -47.12 -12.64
CA ILE A 364 -20.68 -48.08 -11.87
C ILE A 364 -21.55 -49.09 -11.14
N ARG A 365 -22.71 -48.66 -10.61
CA ARG A 365 -23.69 -49.56 -10.00
C ARG A 365 -24.30 -50.55 -11.00
N LYS A 366 -24.37 -50.18 -12.29
CA LYS A 366 -24.81 -51.05 -13.38
C LYS A 366 -23.72 -52.01 -13.89
N GLY A 367 -22.50 -51.93 -13.35
CA GLY A 367 -21.44 -52.92 -13.55
C GLY A 367 -20.19 -52.43 -14.26
N ASP A 368 -20.13 -51.17 -14.71
CA ASP A 368 -18.93 -50.65 -15.38
C ASP A 368 -17.93 -50.07 -14.37
N ILE A 369 -16.86 -50.83 -14.12
CA ILE A 369 -15.83 -50.51 -13.12
C ILE A 369 -14.83 -49.48 -13.68
N SER A 370 -14.78 -49.25 -14.99
CA SER A 370 -13.78 -48.40 -15.65
C SER A 370 -13.82 -46.93 -15.21
N LEU A 371 -14.99 -46.45 -14.77
CA LEU A 371 -15.20 -45.07 -14.33
C LEU A 371 -14.79 -44.81 -12.87
N ARG A 372 -14.39 -45.83 -12.11
CA ARG A 372 -14.00 -45.66 -10.69
C ARG A 372 -12.84 -44.67 -10.47
N PRO A 373 -11.75 -44.68 -11.27
CA PRO A 373 -10.65 -43.71 -11.12
C PRO A 373 -11.11 -42.27 -11.38
N THR A 374 -11.88 -42.04 -12.44
CA THR A 374 -12.43 -40.71 -12.77
C THR A 374 -13.37 -40.21 -11.68
N LEU A 375 -14.24 -41.07 -11.17
CA LEU A 375 -15.14 -40.73 -10.05
C LEU A 375 -14.35 -40.42 -8.77
N ARG A 376 -13.21 -41.08 -8.53
CA ARG A 376 -12.31 -40.79 -7.41
C ARG A 376 -11.74 -39.37 -7.51
N LEU A 377 -11.17 -39.04 -8.68
CA LEU A 377 -10.62 -37.71 -8.96
C LEU A 377 -11.70 -36.62 -8.80
N ASN A 378 -12.88 -36.81 -9.40
CA ASN A 378 -14.00 -35.88 -9.27
C ASN A 378 -14.47 -35.72 -7.82
N ALA A 379 -14.40 -36.77 -7.00
CA ALA A 379 -14.71 -36.71 -5.57
C ALA A 379 -13.64 -35.97 -4.75
N GLU A 380 -12.36 -36.06 -5.12
CA GLU A 380 -11.27 -35.27 -4.55
C GLU A 380 -11.45 -33.80 -4.87
N ILE A 381 -11.67 -33.49 -6.15
CA ILE A 381 -11.94 -32.14 -6.64
C ILE A 381 -13.16 -31.55 -5.91
N MET A 382 -14.29 -32.25 -5.87
CA MET A 382 -15.49 -31.80 -5.16
C MET A 382 -15.24 -31.59 -3.65
N THR A 383 -14.39 -32.40 -3.01
CA THR A 383 -14.04 -32.22 -1.59
C THR A 383 -13.31 -30.89 -1.37
N SER A 384 -12.30 -30.60 -2.20
CA SER A 384 -11.53 -29.36 -2.15
C SER A 384 -12.39 -28.14 -2.50
N ALA A 385 -13.21 -28.26 -3.55
CA ALA A 385 -14.12 -27.21 -3.99
C ALA A 385 -15.12 -26.82 -2.90
N LEU A 386 -15.73 -27.81 -2.22
CA LEU A 386 -16.67 -27.55 -1.12
C LEU A 386 -15.99 -26.90 0.09
N ARG A 387 -14.73 -27.24 0.36
CA ARG A 387 -13.95 -26.59 1.44
C ARG A 387 -13.73 -25.11 1.13
N LEU A 388 -13.22 -24.80 -0.07
CA LEU A 388 -12.97 -23.44 -0.54
C LEU A 388 -14.28 -22.62 -0.62
N TYR A 389 -15.35 -23.20 -1.17
CA TYR A 389 -16.66 -22.57 -1.25
C TYR A 389 -17.23 -22.26 0.15
N ARG A 390 -17.07 -23.16 1.12
CA ARG A 390 -17.47 -22.91 2.50
C ARG A 390 -16.68 -21.76 3.13
N THR A 391 -15.36 -21.71 2.92
CA THR A 391 -14.52 -20.62 3.39
C THR A 391 -14.89 -19.28 2.75
N ALA A 392 -15.30 -19.28 1.48
CA ALA A 392 -15.87 -18.11 0.81
C ALA A 392 -17.21 -17.72 1.45
N HIS A 393 -18.14 -18.67 1.62
CA HIS A 393 -19.45 -18.43 2.25
C HIS A 393 -19.34 -17.82 3.65
N GLU A 394 -18.48 -18.37 4.51
CA GLU A 394 -18.22 -17.84 5.86
C GLU A 394 -17.65 -16.41 5.81
N SER A 395 -16.79 -16.12 4.82
CA SER A 395 -16.26 -14.76 4.58
C SER A 395 -17.35 -13.78 4.18
N PHE A 396 -18.21 -14.14 3.22
CA PHE A 396 -19.31 -13.28 2.76
C PHE A 396 -20.39 -13.06 3.82
N LYS A 397 -20.63 -14.05 4.68
CA LYS A 397 -21.47 -13.85 5.87
C LYS A 397 -20.88 -12.78 6.79
N ARG A 398 -19.57 -12.84 7.06
CA ARG A 398 -18.88 -11.84 7.88
C ARG A 398 -18.87 -10.45 7.24
N ILE A 399 -18.75 -10.37 5.90
CA ILE A 399 -18.89 -9.11 5.15
C ILE A 399 -20.26 -8.49 5.40
N GLY A 400 -21.34 -9.28 5.34
CA GLY A 400 -22.69 -8.80 5.63
C GLY A 400 -22.86 -8.25 7.04
N GLU A 401 -22.25 -8.88 8.05
CA GLU A 401 -22.22 -8.38 9.44
C GLU A 401 -21.49 -7.03 9.55
N LEU A 402 -20.30 -6.93 8.95
CA LEU A 402 -19.51 -5.68 8.95
C LEU A 402 -20.20 -4.55 8.18
N HIS A 403 -20.90 -4.88 7.10
CA HIS A 403 -21.71 -3.92 6.35
C HIS A 403 -22.83 -3.35 7.22
N ALA A 404 -23.54 -4.19 7.98
CA ALA A 404 -24.57 -3.74 8.90
C ALA A 404 -24.01 -2.85 10.03
N GLU A 405 -22.84 -3.21 10.59
CA GLU A 405 -22.14 -2.37 11.58
C GLU A 405 -21.75 -1.00 11.01
N PHE A 406 -21.32 -0.96 9.75
CA PHE A 406 -20.97 0.26 9.03
C PHE A 406 -22.19 1.15 8.77
N LEU A 407 -23.31 0.57 8.29
CA LEU A 407 -24.56 1.31 8.11
C LEU A 407 -25.06 1.91 9.43
N ALA A 408 -25.01 1.14 10.52
CA ALA A 408 -25.40 1.64 11.84
C ALA A 408 -24.51 2.80 12.34
N SER A 409 -23.20 2.78 12.06
CA SER A 409 -22.34 3.95 12.38
C SER A 409 -22.64 5.15 11.50
N THR A 410 -22.98 4.94 10.23
CA THR A 410 -23.29 6.01 9.28
C THR A 410 -24.60 6.70 9.67
N GLU A 411 -25.62 5.92 10.05
CA GLU A 411 -26.87 6.44 10.59
C GLU A 411 -26.69 7.17 11.93
N ASN A 412 -25.80 6.69 12.79
CA ASN A 412 -25.49 7.37 14.04
C ASN A 412 -24.74 8.70 13.81
N TRP A 413 -23.80 8.72 12.87
CA TRP A 413 -23.06 9.93 12.53
C TRP A 413 -23.96 10.97 11.84
N SER A 414 -24.80 10.57 10.88
CA SER A 414 -25.78 11.47 10.25
C SER A 414 -26.74 12.06 11.26
N ARG A 415 -27.31 11.27 12.18
CA ARG A 415 -28.13 11.80 13.29
C ARG A 415 -27.38 12.82 14.15
N MET A 416 -26.11 12.54 14.48
CA MET A 416 -25.28 13.47 15.23
C MET A 416 -24.96 14.75 14.46
N MET A 417 -24.82 14.68 13.13
CA MET A 417 -24.65 15.84 12.24
C MET A 417 -25.94 16.68 12.18
N ASP A 418 -27.10 16.04 12.03
CA ASP A 418 -28.40 16.72 11.97
C ASP A 418 -28.75 17.42 13.29
N ASP A 419 -28.45 16.77 14.43
CA ASP A 419 -28.64 17.32 15.77
C ASP A 419 -27.61 18.40 16.13
N ALA A 420 -26.43 18.36 15.50
CA ALA A 420 -25.40 19.37 15.68
C ALA A 420 -25.76 20.64 14.90
N HIS A 421 -26.50 21.55 15.54
CA HIS A 421 -26.40 22.96 15.19
C HIS A 421 -24.96 23.41 15.48
N LEU A 422 -24.08 23.24 14.49
CA LEU A 422 -22.74 23.80 14.47
C LEU A 422 -22.91 25.33 14.42
N ASP A 423 -23.18 25.94 15.58
CA ASP A 423 -22.84 27.35 15.79
C ASP A 423 -21.40 27.47 15.30
N ALA A 424 -21.16 28.30 14.28
CA ALA A 424 -19.89 28.43 13.58
C ALA A 424 -18.76 28.78 14.56
N GLU A 425 -18.15 27.76 15.18
CA GLU A 425 -17.05 27.95 16.12
C GLU A 425 -15.76 28.17 15.31
N GLU A 426 -15.35 29.44 15.23
CA GLU A 426 -14.11 29.87 14.58
C GLU A 426 -12.89 29.14 15.18
N LEU A 427 -11.95 28.80 14.30
CA LEU A 427 -10.68 28.18 14.67
C LEU A 427 -9.71 29.25 15.20
N GLN A 428 -9.48 29.26 16.51
CA GLN A 428 -8.57 30.16 17.21
C GLN A 428 -7.20 29.50 17.42
N ILE A 429 -6.14 30.24 17.73
CA ILE A 429 -4.84 29.65 18.08
C ILE A 429 -4.62 29.73 19.60
N GLY A 430 -4.12 28.68 20.24
CA GLY A 430 -3.92 28.73 21.69
C GLY A 430 -3.16 27.56 22.32
N PRO A 431 -2.10 27.81 23.11
CA PRO A 431 -1.41 26.76 23.85
C PRO A 431 -2.31 26.31 25.01
N LYS A 432 -2.60 25.01 25.08
CA LYS A 432 -3.29 24.30 26.20
C LYS A 432 -4.84 24.33 26.23
N GLY A 433 -5.52 24.59 25.10
CA GLY A 433 -6.98 24.48 24.99
C GLY A 433 -7.52 23.08 24.66
N ARG A 434 -8.84 22.88 24.88
CA ARG A 434 -9.65 21.84 24.20
C ARG A 434 -9.78 22.29 22.73
N GLY A 435 -9.49 21.43 21.75
CA GLY A 435 -9.45 21.85 20.34
C GLY A 435 -8.78 20.82 19.42
N VAL A 436 -8.56 21.24 18.17
CA VAL A 436 -7.91 20.48 17.08
C VAL A 436 -6.43 20.79 17.07
N ARG A 437 -5.57 19.79 17.21
CA ARG A 437 -4.11 19.93 17.15
C ARG A 437 -3.56 19.35 15.87
N ILE A 438 -2.46 19.92 15.38
CA ILE A 438 -1.70 19.34 14.28
C ILE A 438 -0.60 18.48 14.88
N ARG A 439 -0.58 17.21 14.49
CA ARG A 439 0.49 16.27 14.82
C ARG A 439 1.22 15.86 13.55
N GLU A 440 2.53 15.94 13.62
CA GLU A 440 3.41 15.34 12.62
C GLU A 440 3.45 13.83 12.84
N LYS A 441 3.10 13.08 11.80
CA LYS A 441 3.12 11.62 11.79
C LYS A 441 3.96 11.15 10.60
N VAL A 442 4.69 10.06 10.78
CA VAL A 442 5.41 9.40 9.70
C VAL A 442 4.76 8.05 9.42
N VAL A 443 4.55 7.75 8.15
CA VAL A 443 4.16 6.44 7.64
C VAL A 443 5.39 5.76 7.08
N SER A 444 5.68 4.54 7.54
CA SER A 444 6.81 3.73 7.12
C SER A 444 6.53 2.27 7.46
N LEU A 445 7.22 1.32 6.83
CA LEU A 445 7.23 -0.08 7.26
C LEU A 445 8.46 -0.37 8.10
N ASP A 446 8.27 -0.99 9.27
CA ASP A 446 9.39 -1.55 10.01
C ASP A 446 9.92 -2.85 9.33
N GLU A 447 11.02 -3.41 9.84
CA GLU A 447 11.66 -4.58 9.21
C GLU A 447 10.75 -5.83 9.19
N GLU A 448 9.96 -6.04 10.24
CA GLU A 448 9.09 -7.21 10.36
C GLU A 448 7.80 -7.00 9.55
N GLU A 449 7.25 -5.78 9.57
CA GLU A 449 6.12 -5.38 8.73
C GLU A 449 6.47 -5.50 7.25
N ARG A 450 7.65 -5.04 6.84
CA ARG A 450 8.16 -5.20 5.47
C ARG A 450 8.24 -6.66 5.06
N LYS A 451 8.80 -7.52 5.91
CA LYS A 451 8.91 -8.97 5.66
C LYS A 451 7.53 -9.59 5.47
N GLU A 452 6.56 -9.20 6.30
CA GLU A 452 5.20 -9.72 6.22
C GLU A 452 4.48 -9.27 4.93
N VAL A 453 4.56 -7.98 4.58
CA VAL A 453 4.03 -7.45 3.31
C VAL A 453 4.63 -8.19 2.12
N CYS A 454 5.97 -8.33 2.08
CA CYS A 454 6.64 -9.02 0.98
C CYS A 454 6.28 -10.50 0.92
N ARG A 455 6.08 -11.17 2.06
CA ARG A 455 5.65 -12.57 2.10
C ARG A 455 4.24 -12.74 1.50
N ILE A 456 3.31 -11.83 1.81
CA ILE A 456 1.95 -11.85 1.24
C ILE A 456 2.01 -11.63 -0.28
N LEU A 457 2.76 -10.63 -0.73
CA LEU A 457 2.88 -10.29 -2.15
C LEU A 457 3.61 -11.38 -2.94
N ALA A 458 4.73 -11.92 -2.43
CA ALA A 458 5.45 -13.01 -3.07
C ALA A 458 4.54 -14.22 -3.30
N ARG A 459 3.72 -14.58 -2.30
CA ARG A 459 2.74 -15.67 -2.44
C ARG A 459 1.73 -15.35 -3.53
N TYR A 460 1.14 -14.16 -3.53
CA TYR A 460 0.17 -13.76 -4.55
C TYR A 460 0.76 -13.79 -5.96
N LEU A 461 1.96 -13.24 -6.15
CA LEU A 461 2.65 -13.22 -7.45
C LEU A 461 2.93 -14.64 -7.98
N ARG A 462 3.30 -15.58 -7.10
CA ARG A 462 3.49 -17.00 -7.47
C ARG A 462 2.17 -17.69 -7.80
N GLU A 463 1.11 -17.45 -7.01
CA GLU A 463 -0.23 -18.01 -7.25
C GLU A 463 -0.85 -17.52 -8.57
N GLN A 464 -0.57 -16.29 -8.98
CA GLN A 464 -1.03 -15.74 -10.25
C GLN A 464 -0.09 -16.05 -11.44
N HIS A 465 0.97 -16.83 -11.23
CA HIS A 465 1.99 -17.12 -12.24
C HIS A 465 2.56 -15.85 -12.92
N LEU A 466 2.68 -14.76 -12.15
CA LEU A 466 3.34 -13.53 -12.56
C LEU A 466 4.85 -13.71 -12.37
N GLU A 467 5.48 -14.39 -13.32
CA GLU A 467 6.91 -14.67 -13.31
C GLU A 467 7.69 -13.72 -14.23
N ALA A 468 8.55 -12.89 -13.61
CA ALA A 468 9.54 -12.09 -14.33
C ALA A 468 10.65 -13.02 -14.84
N HIS A 469 10.96 -12.96 -16.13
CA HIS A 469 11.98 -13.79 -16.75
C HIS A 469 13.26 -12.97 -17.00
N GLU A 470 14.41 -13.56 -16.63
CA GLU A 470 15.77 -12.96 -16.62
C GLU A 470 16.21 -12.31 -17.94
N THR A 471 15.58 -12.64 -19.07
CA THR A 471 16.07 -12.24 -20.40
C THR A 471 15.33 -11.07 -21.05
N LYS A 472 14.15 -10.63 -20.57
CA LYS A 472 13.44 -9.47 -21.16
C LYS A 472 12.59 -8.58 -20.25
N GLY A 473 12.49 -8.82 -18.94
CA GLY A 473 11.86 -7.86 -18.01
C GLY A 473 10.38 -7.50 -18.27
N LEU A 474 9.68 -8.26 -19.11
CA LEU A 474 8.28 -8.03 -19.47
C LEU A 474 7.48 -9.32 -19.22
N PHE A 475 6.32 -9.19 -18.56
CA PHE A 475 5.37 -10.28 -18.29
C PHE A 475 4.61 -10.65 -19.59
N GLU A 476 5.32 -11.18 -20.58
CA GLU A 476 4.76 -11.69 -21.84
C GLU A 476 4.40 -13.18 -21.70
N ARG A 477 3.27 -13.60 -22.28
CA ARG A 477 2.86 -15.01 -22.32
C ARG A 477 3.80 -15.80 -23.24
N ARG A 478 4.61 -16.72 -22.70
CA ARG A 478 5.50 -17.58 -23.51
C ARG A 478 5.26 -19.08 -23.33
N SER A 479 4.76 -19.50 -22.18
CA SER A 479 4.25 -20.86 -21.98
C SER A 479 2.74 -20.87 -21.78
N GLU A 480 2.11 -22.04 -21.91
CA GLU A 480 0.69 -22.22 -21.56
C GLU A 480 0.40 -21.87 -20.09
N ARG A 481 1.44 -21.84 -19.23
CA ARG A 481 1.36 -21.62 -17.78
C ARG A 481 1.62 -20.17 -17.35
N ASP A 482 2.23 -19.34 -18.20
CA ASP A 482 2.50 -17.94 -17.85
C ASP A 482 1.24 -17.11 -18.09
N ASN A 483 0.86 -16.28 -17.11
CA ASN A 483 -0.21 -15.31 -17.31
C ASN A 483 0.42 -13.94 -17.64
N PRO A 484 0.18 -13.36 -18.82
CA PRO A 484 0.69 -12.03 -19.12
C PRO A 484 0.05 -11.00 -18.20
N LEU A 485 0.75 -9.90 -17.92
CA LEU A 485 0.14 -8.80 -17.17
C LEU A 485 -0.91 -8.13 -18.07
N THR A 486 -2.17 -8.39 -17.80
CA THR A 486 -3.34 -7.74 -18.42
C THR A 486 -3.78 -6.51 -17.63
N LEU A 487 -4.65 -5.68 -18.21
CA LEU A 487 -5.27 -4.55 -17.51
C LEU A 487 -5.99 -4.99 -16.22
N ASP A 488 -6.73 -6.10 -16.25
CA ASP A 488 -7.52 -6.55 -15.10
C ASP A 488 -6.67 -7.23 -14.03
N SER A 489 -5.68 -8.04 -14.42
CA SER A 489 -4.72 -8.62 -13.48
C SER A 489 -3.91 -7.52 -12.78
N ALA A 490 -3.54 -6.44 -13.48
CA ALA A 490 -2.88 -5.28 -12.89
C ALA A 490 -3.77 -4.53 -11.89
N ARG A 491 -5.07 -4.36 -12.19
CA ARG A 491 -6.05 -3.77 -11.25
C ARG A 491 -6.24 -4.65 -10.01
N HIS A 492 -6.23 -5.97 -10.16
CA HIS A 492 -6.29 -6.89 -9.02
C HIS A 492 -5.03 -6.87 -8.17
N LEU A 493 -3.86 -6.82 -8.81
CA LEU A 493 -2.59 -6.72 -8.11
C LEU A 493 -2.56 -5.52 -7.16
N VAL A 494 -3.07 -4.36 -7.57
CA VAL A 494 -3.07 -3.18 -6.70
C VAL A 494 -4.09 -3.24 -5.56
N ILE A 495 -5.17 -4.01 -5.73
CA ILE A 495 -6.07 -4.35 -4.62
C ILE A 495 -5.32 -5.22 -3.59
N GLU A 496 -4.52 -6.19 -4.04
CA GLU A 496 -3.74 -7.03 -3.13
C GLU A 496 -2.59 -6.26 -2.46
N VAL A 497 -1.96 -5.34 -3.18
CA VAL A 497 -1.02 -4.37 -2.58
C VAL A 497 -1.71 -3.55 -1.50
N ALA A 498 -2.92 -3.04 -1.75
CA ALA A 498 -3.68 -2.31 -0.75
C ALA A 498 -3.97 -3.16 0.48
N LEU A 499 -4.41 -4.41 0.28
CA LEU A 499 -4.70 -5.36 1.36
C LEU A 499 -3.46 -5.74 2.17
N ALA A 500 -2.30 -5.90 1.52
CA ALA A 500 -1.05 -6.23 2.20
C ALA A 500 -0.54 -5.06 3.05
N LEU A 501 -0.68 -3.82 2.57
CA LEU A 501 -0.22 -2.61 3.28
C LEU A 501 -1.19 -2.15 4.38
N GLU A 502 -2.49 -2.42 4.25
CA GLU A 502 -3.53 -1.91 5.14
C GLU A 502 -3.33 -2.18 6.65
N PRO A 503 -2.88 -3.38 7.09
CA PRO A 503 -2.64 -3.65 8.51
C PRO A 503 -1.55 -2.77 9.15
N HIS A 504 -0.62 -2.26 8.34
CA HIS A 504 0.59 -1.55 8.80
C HIS A 504 0.51 -0.05 8.52
N VAL A 505 -0.05 0.32 7.38
CA VAL A 505 -0.10 1.71 6.90
C VAL A 505 -1.46 2.36 7.14
N HIS A 506 -2.54 1.56 7.17
CA HIS A 506 -3.94 2.02 7.23
C HIS A 506 -4.31 2.98 6.09
N LEU A 507 -4.08 2.54 4.85
CA LEU A 507 -4.42 3.26 3.62
C LEU A 507 -5.90 3.66 3.57
N SER A 508 -6.78 2.92 4.23
CA SER A 508 -8.19 3.24 4.34
C SER A 508 -8.50 4.55 5.07
N PHE A 509 -7.60 5.06 5.91
CA PHE A 509 -7.85 6.27 6.68
C PHE A 509 -7.70 7.53 5.81
N PRO A 510 -8.70 8.44 5.80
CA PRO A 510 -8.65 9.66 4.97
C PRO A 510 -7.41 10.51 5.23
N GLN A 511 -6.97 10.61 6.48
CA GLN A 511 -5.76 11.35 6.84
C GLN A 511 -4.47 10.74 6.25
N VAL A 512 -4.40 9.41 6.12
CA VAL A 512 -3.27 8.72 5.48
C VAL A 512 -3.32 8.93 3.97
N GLN A 513 -4.50 8.85 3.36
CA GLN A 513 -4.67 9.12 1.92
C GLN A 513 -4.27 10.56 1.56
N ARG A 514 -4.72 11.54 2.35
CA ARG A 514 -4.32 12.94 2.18
C ARG A 514 -2.82 13.13 2.37
N GLY A 515 -2.26 12.56 3.42
CA GLY A 515 -0.83 12.62 3.73
C GLY A 515 0.03 12.05 2.60
N ILE A 516 -0.25 10.82 2.17
CA ILE A 516 0.46 10.20 1.05
C ILE A 516 0.26 11.02 -0.23
N GLY A 517 -0.98 11.42 -0.54
CA GLY A 517 -1.29 12.23 -1.73
C GLY A 517 -0.64 13.61 -1.76
N SER A 518 -0.31 14.19 -0.61
CA SER A 518 0.42 15.47 -0.51
C SER A 518 1.94 15.32 -0.61
N THR A 519 2.45 14.09 -0.65
CA THR A 519 3.89 13.85 -0.85
C THR A 519 4.18 13.48 -2.29
N ARG A 520 5.39 13.79 -2.73
CA ARG A 520 5.88 13.38 -4.04
C ARG A 520 6.34 11.93 -4.01
N ALA A 521 6.14 11.25 -5.12
CA ALA A 521 6.68 9.94 -5.38
C ALA A 521 8.16 10.04 -5.77
N THR A 522 8.86 8.96 -5.51
CA THR A 522 10.20 8.69 -5.96
C THR A 522 10.20 8.61 -7.47
N TYR A 523 11.07 9.39 -8.09
CA TYR A 523 11.28 9.30 -9.52
C TYR A 523 11.95 7.94 -9.81
N LEU A 524 11.37 7.09 -10.66
CA LEU A 524 11.92 5.77 -11.01
C LEU A 524 12.22 5.68 -12.52
N GLY A 525 12.84 6.72 -13.09
CA GLY A 525 13.15 6.74 -14.52
C GLY A 525 14.48 6.05 -14.89
N ASP A 526 15.29 5.71 -13.89
CA ASP A 526 16.55 4.95 -14.07
C ASP A 526 16.30 3.44 -13.95
N LEU A 527 15.05 3.05 -13.69
CA LEU A 527 14.62 1.66 -13.70
C LEU A 527 14.56 1.18 -15.16
N GLU A 528 15.33 0.14 -15.48
CA GLU A 528 15.44 -0.41 -16.83
C GLU A 528 15.10 -1.90 -16.88
N PRO A 529 14.54 -2.39 -18.01
CA PRO A 529 14.34 -3.81 -18.21
C PRO A 529 15.66 -4.58 -18.11
N GLY A 530 15.67 -5.70 -17.39
CA GLY A 530 16.85 -6.58 -17.26
C GLY A 530 17.82 -6.22 -16.13
N MET A 531 17.55 -5.17 -15.35
CA MET A 531 18.29 -4.93 -14.10
C MET A 531 18.11 -6.11 -13.13
N SER A 532 19.19 -6.49 -12.45
CA SER A 532 19.15 -7.48 -11.38
C SER A 532 18.38 -6.99 -10.16
N ALA A 533 17.84 -7.92 -9.37
CA ALA A 533 17.18 -7.61 -8.10
C ALA A 533 18.05 -6.75 -7.16
N SER A 534 19.38 -6.95 -7.15
CA SER A 534 20.32 -6.15 -6.37
C SER A 534 20.46 -4.71 -6.86
N GLU A 535 20.47 -4.49 -8.17
CA GLU A 535 20.55 -3.15 -8.76
C GLU A 535 19.25 -2.38 -8.53
N LYS A 536 18.09 -3.03 -8.76
CA LYS A 536 16.78 -2.45 -8.47
C LYS A 536 16.65 -2.05 -7.00
N LYS A 537 17.12 -2.91 -6.08
CA LYS A 537 17.14 -2.62 -4.64
C LYS A 537 18.03 -1.43 -4.31
N MET A 538 19.28 -1.40 -4.81
CA MET A 538 20.19 -0.28 -4.54
C MET A 538 19.64 1.04 -5.06
N LEU A 539 19.09 1.04 -6.28
CA LEU A 539 18.40 2.18 -6.85
C LEU A 539 17.27 2.64 -5.93
N ALA A 540 16.38 1.72 -5.56
CA ALA A 540 15.23 2.02 -4.72
C ALA A 540 15.61 2.59 -3.34
N GLU A 541 16.60 1.99 -2.66
CA GLU A 541 17.07 2.46 -1.35
C GLU A 541 17.70 3.85 -1.42
N SER A 542 18.47 4.15 -2.48
CA SER A 542 19.04 5.49 -2.71
C SER A 542 17.93 6.51 -2.93
N MET A 543 17.02 6.22 -3.87
CA MET A 543 16.01 7.18 -4.28
C MET A 543 14.96 7.40 -3.19
N ALA A 544 14.63 6.39 -2.40
CA ALA A 544 13.75 6.52 -1.24
C ALA A 544 14.33 7.46 -0.16
N GLN A 545 15.65 7.60 -0.06
CA GLN A 545 16.31 8.52 0.88
C GLN A 545 16.48 9.93 0.30
N ASP A 546 16.59 10.06 -1.02
CA ASP A 546 16.95 11.31 -1.70
C ASP A 546 15.77 12.27 -1.95
N VAL A 547 14.51 11.81 -1.88
CA VAL A 547 13.36 12.68 -2.14
C VAL A 547 13.11 13.64 -0.98
N VAL A 548 13.19 14.94 -1.27
CA VAL A 548 12.98 16.04 -0.33
C VAL A 548 11.58 15.97 0.28
N GLU A 549 11.53 16.07 1.61
CA GLU A 549 10.30 16.13 2.37
C GLU A 549 9.81 17.57 2.44
N ASP A 550 8.75 17.90 1.70
CA ASP A 550 8.10 19.21 1.74
C ASP A 550 6.72 19.09 2.41
N MET A 551 6.52 19.81 3.51
CA MET A 551 5.26 19.84 4.27
C MET A 551 4.26 20.89 3.75
N SER A 552 4.65 21.73 2.80
CA SER A 552 3.82 22.83 2.29
C SER A 552 2.50 22.31 1.71
N GLN A 553 2.57 21.32 0.82
CA GLN A 553 1.40 20.68 0.22
C GLN A 553 0.56 19.91 1.24
N ALA A 554 1.21 19.29 2.24
CA ALA A 554 0.51 18.61 3.32
C ALA A 554 -0.32 19.60 4.14
N ALA A 555 0.22 20.79 4.43
CA ALA A 555 -0.48 21.86 5.13
C ALA A 555 -1.64 22.46 4.32
N GLU A 556 -1.49 22.60 3.00
CA GLU A 556 -2.58 23.03 2.11
C GLU A 556 -3.74 22.01 2.09
N HIS A 557 -3.43 20.72 1.95
CA HIS A 557 -4.45 19.65 1.99
C HIS A 557 -5.12 19.55 3.36
N LEU A 558 -4.36 19.80 4.43
CA LEU A 558 -4.86 19.87 5.80
C LEU A 558 -5.85 21.03 5.97
N ALA A 559 -5.51 22.23 5.49
CA ALA A 559 -6.40 23.39 5.51
C ALA A 559 -7.68 23.15 4.71
N MET A 560 -7.55 22.60 3.50
CA MET A 560 -8.69 22.25 2.66
C MET A 560 -9.62 21.25 3.37
N ALA A 561 -9.06 20.30 4.11
CA ALA A 561 -9.85 19.35 4.89
C ALA A 561 -10.62 20.02 6.04
N LEU A 562 -10.03 20.99 6.75
CA LEU A 562 -10.74 21.74 7.80
C LEU A 562 -11.97 22.45 7.24
N VAL A 563 -11.78 23.16 6.13
CA VAL A 563 -12.84 23.95 5.50
C VAL A 563 -13.91 23.06 4.87
N ARG A 564 -13.49 22.08 4.05
CA ARG A 564 -14.44 21.28 3.24
C ARG A 564 -15.04 20.08 3.98
N HIS A 565 -14.27 19.37 4.79
CA HIS A 565 -14.75 18.13 5.42
C HIS A 565 -15.27 18.33 6.84
N TYR A 566 -14.71 19.28 7.58
CA TYR A 566 -15.12 19.56 8.95
C TYR A 566 -15.97 20.83 9.07
N SER A 567 -16.19 21.55 7.96
CA SER A 567 -16.93 22.82 7.92
C SER A 567 -16.43 23.85 8.94
N ILE A 568 -15.11 23.86 9.16
CA ILE A 568 -14.45 24.79 10.07
C ILE A 568 -13.88 25.95 9.27
N ASN A 569 -14.29 27.17 9.60
CA ASN A 569 -13.75 28.38 8.98
C ASN A 569 -12.26 28.55 9.34
N LEU A 570 -11.44 28.75 8.32
CA LEU A 570 -10.02 29.05 8.49
C LEU A 570 -9.86 30.55 8.82
N THR A 571 -9.43 30.86 10.04
CA THR A 571 -9.11 32.25 10.42
C THR A 571 -7.80 32.70 9.80
N ASP A 572 -7.63 34.01 9.61
CA ASP A 572 -6.39 34.59 9.08
C ASP A 572 -5.17 34.20 9.93
N GLU A 573 -5.35 34.14 11.25
CA GLU A 573 -4.33 33.67 12.21
C GLU A 573 -3.91 32.21 11.92
N ALA A 574 -4.88 31.32 11.67
CA ALA A 574 -4.61 29.92 11.34
C ALA A 574 -3.94 29.76 9.97
N GLY A 575 -4.33 30.57 8.98
CA GLY A 575 -3.66 30.63 7.69
C GLY A 575 -2.19 31.05 7.82
N GLN A 576 -1.93 32.13 8.56
CA GLN A 576 -0.57 32.62 8.79
C GLN A 576 0.29 31.58 9.55
N PHE A 577 -0.27 30.89 10.55
CA PHE A 577 0.43 29.80 11.23
C PHE A 577 0.86 28.67 10.28
N LEU A 578 -0.01 28.25 9.36
CA LEU A 578 0.30 27.19 8.39
C LEU A 578 1.36 27.65 7.38
N HIS A 579 1.34 28.93 6.98
CA HIS A 579 2.37 29.51 6.13
C HIS A 579 3.72 29.56 6.84
N GLU A 580 3.79 30.16 8.03
CA GLU A 580 5.04 30.37 8.77
C GLU A 580 5.66 29.06 9.28
N THR A 581 4.83 28.08 9.67
CA THR A 581 5.32 26.82 10.28
C THR A 581 5.62 25.74 9.25
N TYR A 582 4.80 25.64 8.20
CA TYR A 582 4.84 24.52 7.25
C TYR A 582 5.04 24.95 5.79
N GLY A 583 5.07 26.25 5.49
CA GLY A 583 5.33 26.76 4.14
C GLY A 583 4.14 26.71 3.18
N ALA A 584 2.91 26.57 3.69
CA ALA A 584 1.71 26.56 2.84
C ALA A 584 1.56 27.87 2.03
N ARG A 585 1.12 27.81 0.76
CA ARG A 585 1.00 29.01 -0.08
C ARG A 585 -0.14 29.92 0.36
N GLU A 586 0.16 31.20 0.58
CA GLU A 586 -0.83 32.21 1.00
C GLU A 586 -2.00 32.34 0.01
N SER A 587 -1.73 32.23 -1.30
CA SER A 587 -2.78 32.31 -2.33
C SER A 587 -3.82 31.21 -2.20
N VAL A 588 -3.41 29.99 -1.85
CA VAL A 588 -4.31 28.84 -1.64
C VAL A 588 -5.12 29.04 -0.35
N LEU A 589 -4.46 29.45 0.73
CA LEU A 589 -5.12 29.68 2.02
C LEU A 589 -6.14 30.83 1.95
N GLY A 590 -5.84 31.89 1.19
CA GLY A 590 -6.76 33.01 0.96
C GLY A 590 -8.01 32.62 0.15
N ILE A 591 -7.89 31.70 -0.81
CA ILE A 591 -9.05 31.15 -1.53
C ILE A 591 -9.92 30.32 -0.59
N LEU A 592 -9.30 29.56 0.31
CA LEU A 592 -9.99 28.70 1.28
C LEU A 592 -10.71 29.49 2.38
N SER A 593 -10.15 30.63 2.84
CA SER A 593 -10.80 31.49 3.84
C SER A 593 -12.02 32.23 3.28
N GLN A 594 -12.06 32.49 1.97
CA GLN A 594 -13.19 33.15 1.29
C GLN A 594 -14.34 32.20 0.94
N HIS A 595 -14.10 30.89 0.87
CA HIS A 595 -15.15 29.90 0.61
C HIS A 595 -15.97 29.64 1.88
N GLN A 596 -17.08 30.37 2.04
CA GLN A 596 -18.12 30.02 3.01
C GLN A 596 -18.89 28.80 2.52
N SER A 597 -19.07 27.82 3.40
CA SER A 597 -19.69 26.51 3.17
C SER A 597 -21.07 26.62 2.48
N ALA A 598 -21.11 26.49 1.16
CA ALA A 598 -22.37 26.48 0.39
C ALA A 598 -22.59 25.20 -0.42
N ASP A 599 -21.59 24.32 -0.54
CA ASP A 599 -21.77 23.02 -1.19
C ASP A 599 -21.95 21.93 -0.13
N ASP A 600 -23.21 21.54 0.08
CA ASP A 600 -23.57 20.28 0.73
C ASP A 600 -22.84 19.16 -0.01
N ILE A 601 -21.81 18.61 0.60
CA ILE A 601 -21.18 17.39 0.10
C ILE A 601 -22.18 16.27 0.35
N SER A 602 -23.04 16.05 -0.64
CA SER A 602 -23.80 14.83 -0.82
C SER A 602 -22.80 13.70 -1.10
N GLN A 603 -22.05 13.27 -0.08
CA GLN A 603 -21.42 11.96 -0.11
C GLN A 603 -22.58 10.96 -0.07
N SER A 604 -23.02 10.54 -1.25
CA SER A 604 -23.90 9.39 -1.40
C SER A 604 -23.12 8.17 -0.89
N LEU A 605 -23.20 7.92 0.42
CA LEU A 605 -22.58 6.79 1.13
C LEU A 605 -23.42 5.51 1.02
N LEU A 606 -24.45 5.53 0.17
CA LEU A 606 -25.38 4.44 0.00
C LEU A 606 -25.42 4.06 -1.48
N ALA A 607 -24.92 2.88 -1.80
CA ALA A 607 -25.80 1.72 -1.95
C ALA A 607 -25.25 0.69 -2.96
N GLY A 608 -24.57 -0.32 -2.42
CA GLY A 608 -24.60 -1.66 -2.98
C GLY A 608 -24.84 -2.62 -1.83
N ARG A 609 -25.85 -3.49 -1.91
CA ARG A 609 -25.91 -4.63 -0.97
C ARG A 609 -24.70 -5.50 -1.26
N PRO A 610 -23.95 -5.94 -0.24
CA PRO A 610 -22.83 -6.83 -0.46
C PRO A 610 -23.32 -8.10 -1.15
N VAL A 611 -22.48 -8.65 -2.03
CA VAL A 611 -22.74 -9.93 -2.69
C VAL A 611 -22.97 -11.00 -1.62
N VAL A 612 -23.94 -11.87 -1.84
CA VAL A 612 -24.25 -12.98 -0.94
C VAL A 612 -23.86 -14.29 -1.60
N VAL A 613 -22.91 -15.00 -1.00
CA VAL A 613 -22.64 -16.39 -1.36
C VAL A 613 -23.66 -17.27 -0.65
N PRO A 614 -24.53 -18.01 -1.35
CA PRO A 614 -25.49 -18.91 -0.70
C PRO A 614 -24.76 -20.10 -0.04
N PRO A 615 -25.34 -20.73 1.00
CA PRO A 615 -24.74 -21.91 1.61
C PRO A 615 -24.60 -23.05 0.60
N ALA A 616 -23.57 -23.87 0.77
CA ALA A 616 -23.31 -25.00 -0.12
C ALA A 616 -24.53 -25.92 -0.24
N GLN A 617 -24.93 -26.23 -1.47
CA GLN A 617 -26.18 -26.93 -1.70
C GLN A 617 -26.10 -28.38 -1.21
N ARG A 618 -27.17 -28.86 -0.55
CA ARG A 618 -27.27 -30.25 -0.03
C ARG A 618 -27.00 -31.30 -1.11
N ARG A 619 -27.31 -30.95 -2.36
CA ARG A 619 -27.18 -31.81 -3.54
C ARG A 619 -25.72 -32.12 -3.91
N TRP A 620 -24.78 -31.23 -3.60
CA TRP A 620 -23.34 -31.43 -3.80
C TRP A 620 -22.80 -32.45 -2.80
N TYR A 621 -23.12 -32.28 -1.51
CA TYR A 621 -22.73 -33.22 -0.46
C TYR A 621 -23.28 -34.64 -0.70
N ARG A 622 -24.53 -34.76 -1.15
CA ARG A 622 -25.12 -36.06 -1.49
C ARG A 622 -24.35 -36.76 -2.62
N ALA A 623 -24.01 -36.03 -3.69
CA ALA A 623 -23.22 -36.58 -4.80
C ALA A 623 -21.85 -37.07 -4.30
N LEU A 624 -21.17 -36.27 -3.47
CA LEU A 624 -19.88 -36.63 -2.89
C LEU A 624 -19.95 -37.88 -1.99
N VAL A 625 -20.96 -37.97 -1.11
CA VAL A 625 -21.15 -39.13 -0.23
C VAL A 625 -21.42 -40.39 -1.04
N HIS A 626 -22.24 -40.31 -2.09
CA HIS A 626 -22.50 -41.45 -2.96
C HIS A 626 -21.25 -41.89 -3.73
N ALA A 627 -20.47 -40.94 -4.26
CA ALA A 627 -19.22 -41.24 -4.93
C ALA A 627 -18.22 -41.94 -4.00
N LYS A 628 -18.02 -41.42 -2.78
CA LYS A 628 -17.10 -42.01 -1.78
C LYS A 628 -17.50 -43.43 -1.36
N ARG A 629 -18.81 -43.74 -1.30
CA ARG A 629 -19.28 -45.10 -0.99
C ARG A 629 -18.97 -46.10 -2.09
N VAL A 630 -18.96 -45.68 -3.35
CA VAL A 630 -18.72 -46.56 -4.50
C VAL A 630 -17.23 -46.80 -4.75
N VAL A 631 -16.39 -45.79 -4.46
CA VAL A 631 -14.94 -45.84 -4.72
C VAL A 631 -14.14 -46.46 -3.56
N GLY A 632 -14.71 -46.52 -2.35
CA GLY A 632 -14.03 -47.07 -1.16
C GLY A 632 -13.24 -46.01 -0.38
N SER A 633 -13.15 -46.18 0.94
CA SER A 633 -12.61 -45.19 1.89
C SER A 633 -11.14 -45.42 2.25
N GLU A 634 -10.26 -45.63 1.27
CA GLU A 634 -8.83 -45.44 1.52
C GLU A 634 -8.56 -43.94 1.53
N ARG A 635 -7.77 -43.47 2.51
CA ARG A 635 -7.61 -42.04 2.82
C ARG A 635 -7.31 -41.24 1.55
N PHE A 636 -8.26 -40.40 1.16
CA PHE A 636 -8.09 -39.34 0.18
C PHE A 636 -6.98 -38.41 0.66
N THR A 637 -5.77 -38.59 0.14
CA THR A 637 -4.67 -37.64 0.28
C THR A 637 -4.99 -36.44 -0.60
N PRO A 638 -5.13 -35.24 -0.05
CA PRO A 638 -5.34 -34.07 -0.89
C PRO A 638 -4.11 -33.80 -1.75
N LEU A 639 -4.33 -33.43 -3.01
CA LEU A 639 -3.30 -33.22 -4.04
C LEU A 639 -2.18 -32.23 -3.67
N TRP A 640 -2.32 -31.42 -2.62
CA TRP A 640 -1.28 -30.52 -2.13
C TRP A 640 -0.22 -31.17 -1.23
N VAL A 641 -0.36 -32.45 -0.86
CA VAL A 641 0.65 -33.14 -0.02
C VAL A 641 1.83 -33.68 -0.85
N GLU A 642 1.69 -33.79 -2.17
CA GLU A 642 2.77 -34.24 -3.07
C GLU A 642 3.54 -33.08 -3.73
N ARG A 643 3.17 -31.82 -3.45
CA ARG A 643 3.84 -30.62 -4.01
C ARG A 643 4.22 -29.60 -2.93
N LEU A 644 5.04 -30.04 -1.95
CA LEU A 644 5.80 -29.16 -1.05
C LEU A 644 7.30 -29.39 -1.24
#